data_AF-A0AAU9XYC9-F1
#
_entry.id   AF-A0AAU9XYC9-F1
#
_cell.length_a   1.000
_cell.length_b   1.000
_cell.length_c   1.000
_cell.angle_alpha   90.00
_cell.angle_beta   90.00
_cell.angle_gamma   90.00
#
_symmetry.space_group_name_H-M   'P 1'
#
loop_
_entity.id
_entity.type
_entity.pdbx_description
1 polymer ?
#
loop_
_entity_poly.entity_id
_entity_poly.type
_entity_poly.pdbx_seq_one_letter_code
_entity_poly.pdbx_strand_id
1 'polypeptide(L)'
;LQTDRDESCEPVRYARFDFDENLTSKQWRCYRPSGLTRDKARYNGESGVYNTVHGAMLQIREDNYPSLVLEDEVLRAEYYFPMDNPDHVHSSKDNILSWSTSFNGKTMGVKDNAVFTNGKTNATLLFNSLGCISDPKLCAEGLTLSLWMKHTNRYGGQTFLSTGGSDIDAANLTRGFRIFQLNGSFDHIAVDMRNEFKRCRWVFTAPQNIWSHLVIKFYSILSGDCVTLKFFLNRDLQVPLFSEERSENYTLVGPMVLIGDLSTGSPTATFDEFAIWYEKISDGYIHRFYDYYKATQYTVNLTLEREITDDKGASFYTDLEKMEAASFSLIQEVKMLSSADNINTVTLRKYGYRQQSASSTQSAFVTVVYNDSSGQVPDLLNLGTTLSPTWTLVDKQSSEVDLQGITIFASNKSNVASVNVTVSPSAAQLNLAGIFHGYIIFYKEIDEVNYQSQRVISAEMSFLIPGLKHWTLYDIYARLVTLNGVGKRSNELVVWTRPVAPENVTVYSINRGLHVHWENINSSEIHQYRVLVTAVYYTNNNATCNETVVSGLDHSLVCENVNSFINYSVAVRAEGNIVGAYSEPVYFMIEAEALKEPPPSIELSPWSLSAIQVSWSPLSFELLRGYVIFYKPMESPGRRKRSAPPLAELNETIKSLNTSRRFLTGLNEFTNYSVQAAGFTDFEVGPRTITVYIITNQTVPVVPPRGIKVTSIDSTTLQVCWERIPHFPSLEEYEVHYTPFGQGNASVLSTRANITVATLTGLDPSLTYSVRVAGKTAEGLGPLSSPIAIQTSNFSKLTCQLGAGLYVAAVQQSPEFRFGIRKNAKMDNVSYKTFREVFTALESGKVIHALFDTYAIGSERALFDKAKHLYIYKIYDYSSTYGIVFGGDSGVLQKCFDLFKRGNIADIFKNIKENIDSIETGKPLVLEMSTGLFEVSSPLFKNIVFYCGFCMAVAVALGLIWEILYRCKGNNKIRNDG
;
A
#
# COMPACT_ATOMS: atom_id res chain seq x y z
N LEU A 1 65.39 11.42 -7.22
CA LEU A 1 66.24 11.77 -8.38
C LEU A 1 65.54 12.94 -9.06
N GLN A 2 65.82 14.16 -8.61
CA GLN A 2 65.07 15.37 -8.94
C GLN A 2 65.99 16.58 -9.02
N THR A 3 67.20 16.37 -9.55
CA THR A 3 68.17 17.43 -9.80
C THR A 3 68.70 17.22 -11.20
N ASP A 4 68.63 18.29 -12.00
CA ASP A 4 69.06 18.41 -13.39
C ASP A 4 68.03 17.96 -14.44
N ARG A 5 66.90 18.67 -14.51
CA ARG A 5 66.28 18.92 -15.82
C ARG A 5 67.21 19.87 -16.57
N ASP A 6 68.08 19.30 -17.39
CA ASP A 6 68.85 20.06 -18.36
C ASP A 6 67.85 20.60 -19.39
N GLU A 7 67.57 21.90 -19.36
CA GLU A 7 66.63 22.62 -20.27
C GLU A 7 67.04 22.50 -21.76
N SER A 8 68.14 21.81 -22.07
CA SER A 8 68.72 21.71 -23.41
C SER A 8 68.17 20.56 -24.27
N CYS A 9 67.25 19.73 -23.76
CA CYS A 9 66.73 18.55 -24.46
C CYS A 9 65.25 18.66 -24.89
N GLU A 10 64.91 19.65 -25.73
CA GLU A 10 63.68 19.62 -26.56
C GLU A 10 63.81 18.56 -27.69
N PRO A 11 62.71 17.96 -28.19
CA PRO A 11 62.58 16.52 -28.36
C PRO A 11 63.52 15.98 -29.44
N VAL A 12 64.56 15.27 -28.98
CA VAL A 12 65.46 14.56 -29.86
C VAL A 12 65.37 13.06 -29.63
N ARG A 13 65.14 12.30 -30.71
CA ARG A 13 64.80 10.85 -30.71
C ARG A 13 65.87 9.92 -30.13
N TYR A 14 67.05 10.44 -29.77
CA TYR A 14 68.20 9.67 -29.32
C TYR A 14 68.88 10.37 -28.14
N ALA A 15 69.17 9.64 -27.07
CA ALA A 15 69.89 10.13 -25.89
C ALA A 15 70.98 9.13 -25.48
N ARG A 16 72.06 9.63 -24.89
CA ARG A 16 73.19 8.85 -24.38
C ARG A 16 73.64 9.38 -23.02
N PHE A 17 74.17 8.48 -22.20
CA PHE A 17 74.90 8.81 -20.98
C PHE A 17 76.36 9.15 -21.28
N ASP A 18 76.80 10.33 -20.84
CA ASP A 18 78.20 10.72 -20.81
C ASP A 18 78.62 11.05 -19.37
N PHE A 19 79.89 10.80 -19.05
CA PHE A 19 80.51 11.32 -17.83
C PHE A 19 81.09 12.71 -18.11
N ASP A 20 81.18 13.56 -17.08
CA ASP A 20 81.99 14.78 -17.17
C ASP A 20 83.48 14.45 -17.44
N GLU A 21 84.27 15.44 -17.87
CA GLU A 21 85.68 15.25 -18.21
C GLU A 21 86.54 14.72 -17.04
N ASN A 22 86.05 14.83 -15.80
CA ASN A 22 86.72 14.36 -14.59
C ASN A 22 86.17 13.01 -14.08
N LEU A 23 85.22 12.39 -14.79
CA LEU A 23 84.53 11.15 -14.42
C LEU A 23 83.83 11.22 -13.05
N THR A 24 83.52 12.42 -12.56
CA THR A 24 82.99 12.66 -11.22
C THR A 24 81.48 12.78 -11.17
N SER A 25 80.86 13.26 -12.24
CA SER A 25 79.41 13.40 -12.36
C SER A 25 78.88 12.86 -13.68
N LYS A 26 77.61 12.45 -13.67
CA LYS A 26 76.91 11.87 -14.81
C LYS A 26 76.02 12.94 -15.44
N GLN A 27 76.09 13.13 -16.75
CA GLN A 27 75.21 14.02 -17.49
C GLN A 27 74.59 13.32 -18.72
N TRP A 28 73.33 13.64 -19.00
CA TRP A 28 72.65 13.18 -20.19
C TRP A 28 73.00 14.08 -21.39
N ARG A 29 73.31 13.49 -22.55
CA ARG A 29 73.42 14.23 -23.82
C ARG A 29 72.38 13.76 -24.83
N CYS A 30 71.72 14.72 -25.46
CA CYS A 30 70.67 14.50 -26.46
C CYS A 30 71.18 14.74 -27.89
N TYR A 31 70.73 13.94 -28.85
CA TYR A 31 71.28 13.92 -30.22
C TYR A 31 70.21 14.06 -31.30
N ARG A 32 70.41 15.02 -32.22
CA ARG A 32 69.63 15.13 -33.48
C ARG A 32 69.99 13.99 -34.42
N PRO A 33 69.06 13.55 -35.31
CA PRO A 33 69.35 12.51 -36.31
C PRO A 33 70.63 12.77 -37.12
N SER A 34 70.96 14.04 -37.38
CA SER A 34 72.19 14.48 -38.06
C SER A 34 73.45 14.49 -37.18
N GLY A 35 73.30 14.62 -35.85
CA GLY A 35 74.39 14.46 -34.88
C GLY A 35 74.89 13.01 -34.79
N LEU A 36 73.98 12.05 -35.00
CA LEU A 36 74.26 10.61 -34.99
C LEU A 36 75.29 10.19 -36.06
N THR A 37 75.24 10.85 -37.23
CA THR A 37 76.20 10.64 -38.33
C THR A 37 77.58 11.24 -38.06
N ARG A 38 77.66 12.40 -37.39
CA ARG A 38 78.94 13.02 -37.03
C ARG A 38 79.66 12.28 -35.91
N ASP A 39 78.91 11.76 -34.93
CA ASP A 39 79.50 11.00 -33.81
C ASP A 39 79.90 9.57 -34.21
N LYS A 40 79.13 8.89 -35.09
CA LYS A 40 79.59 7.65 -35.73
C LYS A 40 80.89 7.84 -36.52
N ALA A 41 81.06 8.99 -37.17
CA ALA A 41 82.29 9.31 -37.89
C ALA A 41 83.48 9.57 -36.94
N ARG A 42 83.23 10.17 -35.76
CA ARG A 42 84.24 10.31 -34.68
C ARG A 42 84.67 8.97 -34.07
N TYR A 43 83.75 8.00 -33.97
CA TYR A 43 84.05 6.66 -33.47
C TYR A 43 84.87 5.81 -34.44
N ASN A 44 84.74 6.05 -35.75
CA ASN A 44 85.43 5.29 -36.80
C ASN A 44 86.65 6.02 -37.39
N GLY A 45 86.95 7.24 -36.95
CA GLY A 45 88.00 8.09 -37.52
C GLY A 45 89.13 8.40 -36.53
N GLU A 46 90.20 7.63 -36.66
CA GLU A 46 91.61 7.94 -36.34
C GLU A 46 92.00 8.60 -35.00
N SER A 47 92.76 7.80 -34.24
CA SER A 47 93.85 8.16 -33.33
C SER A 47 93.52 8.87 -32.01
N GLY A 48 93.79 8.15 -30.92
CA GLY A 48 94.36 8.71 -29.70
C GLY A 48 93.37 9.31 -28.69
N VAL A 49 93.23 8.59 -27.57
CA VAL A 49 92.90 9.13 -26.24
C VAL A 49 91.42 9.42 -25.93
N TYR A 50 90.50 8.46 -26.14
CA TYR A 50 89.28 8.36 -25.31
C TYR A 50 88.80 6.90 -25.22
N ASN A 51 89.31 6.16 -24.23
CA ASN A 51 88.71 4.88 -23.82
C ASN A 51 87.54 5.17 -22.87
N THR A 52 86.40 5.61 -23.39
CA THR A 52 85.13 5.58 -22.67
C THR A 52 84.34 4.37 -23.14
N VAL A 53 84.45 3.28 -22.36
CA VAL A 53 83.64 2.06 -22.49
C VAL A 53 82.23 2.40 -22.00
N HIS A 54 81.37 2.98 -22.84
CA HIS A 54 79.96 3.19 -22.51
C HIS A 54 79.06 2.78 -23.67
N GLY A 55 78.23 1.78 -23.37
CA GLY A 55 77.45 0.96 -24.30
C GLY A 55 76.28 1.64 -25.00
N ALA A 56 75.73 0.87 -25.95
CA ALA A 56 74.61 1.09 -26.86
C ALA A 56 73.80 2.39 -26.71
N MET A 57 73.75 3.18 -27.81
CA MET A 57 72.72 4.21 -27.99
C MET A 57 71.33 3.58 -27.97
N LEU A 58 70.45 4.03 -27.09
CA LEU A 58 69.07 3.56 -27.01
C LEU A 58 68.16 4.43 -27.86
N GLN A 59 67.38 3.80 -28.74
CA GLN A 59 66.25 4.44 -29.40
C GLN A 59 65.12 4.54 -28.37
N ILE A 60 64.65 5.77 -28.09
CA ILE A 60 63.44 5.96 -27.28
C ILE A 60 62.26 5.45 -28.12
N ARG A 61 61.82 4.21 -27.86
CA ARG A 61 60.54 3.70 -28.38
C ARG A 61 59.43 4.20 -27.47
N GLU A 62 58.30 4.62 -28.05
CA GLU A 62 57.12 5.11 -27.31
C GLU A 62 56.67 4.13 -26.21
N ASP A 63 56.82 2.82 -26.48
CA ASP A 63 56.49 1.74 -25.54
C ASP A 63 57.38 1.71 -24.29
N ASN A 64 58.61 2.24 -24.37
CA ASN A 64 59.61 2.14 -23.30
C ASN A 64 59.57 3.35 -22.35
N TYR A 65 59.03 4.49 -22.79
CA TYR A 65 59.00 5.73 -22.01
C TYR A 65 57.66 6.48 -22.16
N PRO A 66 56.53 5.83 -21.80
CA PRO A 66 55.19 6.43 -21.93
C PRO A 66 55.02 7.72 -21.13
N SER A 67 55.79 7.93 -20.05
CA SER A 67 55.71 9.14 -19.23
C SER A 67 56.18 10.40 -19.96
N LEU A 68 57.21 10.30 -20.81
CA LEU A 68 57.76 11.42 -21.58
C LEU A 68 56.82 11.84 -22.73
N VAL A 69 56.23 10.86 -23.42
CA VAL A 69 55.25 11.11 -24.50
C VAL A 69 54.00 11.79 -23.94
N LEU A 70 53.56 11.41 -22.75
CA LEU A 70 52.35 11.96 -22.14
C LEU A 70 52.58 13.36 -21.55
N GLU A 71 53.77 13.65 -21.03
CA GLU A 71 54.18 15.02 -20.69
C GLU A 71 54.14 15.95 -21.91
N ASP A 72 54.64 15.51 -23.08
CA ASP A 72 54.57 16.27 -24.34
C ASP A 72 53.12 16.58 -24.76
N GLU A 73 52.17 15.70 -24.44
CA GLU A 73 50.77 15.81 -24.82
C GLU A 73 49.94 16.65 -23.83
N VAL A 74 50.29 16.62 -22.54
CA VAL A 74 49.85 17.61 -21.55
C VAL A 74 50.35 18.99 -21.96
N LEU A 75 51.59 19.08 -22.46
CA LEU A 75 52.13 20.27 -23.12
C LEU A 75 51.45 20.57 -24.47
N ARG A 76 50.45 19.82 -24.94
CA ARG A 76 49.55 20.24 -26.04
C ARG A 76 48.25 20.86 -25.55
N ALA A 77 47.88 20.68 -24.28
CA ALA A 77 46.72 21.36 -23.69
C ALA A 77 46.85 22.87 -23.85
N GLU A 78 45.74 23.56 -24.14
CA GLU A 78 45.74 25.02 -24.18
C GLU A 78 46.02 25.58 -22.78
N TYR A 79 45.36 24.99 -21.78
CA TYR A 79 45.59 25.29 -20.38
C TYR A 79 45.79 24.00 -19.59
N TYR A 80 46.78 24.00 -18.72
CA TYR A 80 47.04 22.89 -17.81
C TYR A 80 47.47 23.42 -16.44
N PHE A 81 46.66 23.10 -15.43
CA PHE A 81 46.85 23.49 -14.04
C PHE A 81 47.15 22.24 -13.21
N PRO A 82 48.39 22.07 -12.71
CA PRO A 82 48.75 20.93 -11.89
C PRO A 82 48.10 20.98 -10.51
N MET A 83 47.68 22.16 -10.01
CA MET A 83 46.89 22.29 -8.78
C MET A 83 47.60 21.78 -7.49
N ASP A 84 48.94 21.80 -7.47
CA ASP A 84 49.77 21.35 -6.33
C ASP A 84 49.89 22.33 -5.16
N ASN A 85 49.85 23.63 -5.46
CA ASN A 85 50.14 24.68 -4.50
C ASN A 85 48.99 25.70 -4.45
N PRO A 86 48.28 25.85 -3.31
CA PRO A 86 47.14 26.74 -3.18
C PRO A 86 47.47 28.20 -3.45
N ASP A 87 48.71 28.62 -3.19
CA ASP A 87 49.14 30.01 -3.37
C ASP A 87 49.61 30.27 -4.81
N HIS A 88 49.96 29.22 -5.57
CA HIS A 88 50.68 29.30 -6.86
C HIS A 88 50.03 28.41 -7.93
N VAL A 89 48.70 28.50 -8.10
CA VAL A 89 48.01 27.83 -9.19
C VAL A 89 48.19 28.62 -10.49
N HIS A 90 49.03 28.10 -11.40
CA HIS A 90 49.31 28.72 -12.70
C HIS A 90 49.24 27.68 -13.82
N SER A 91 48.99 28.15 -15.05
CA SER A 91 49.06 27.31 -16.24
C SER A 91 50.52 27.04 -16.58
N SER A 92 50.87 25.80 -16.96
CA SER A 92 52.26 25.45 -17.31
C SER A 92 52.81 26.12 -18.57
N LYS A 93 51.93 26.58 -19.48
CA LYS A 93 52.32 27.16 -20.78
C LYS A 93 52.46 28.68 -20.78
N ASP A 94 51.60 29.34 -20.05
CA ASP A 94 51.60 30.78 -19.95
C ASP A 94 51.89 31.13 -18.50
N ASN A 95 52.81 32.08 -18.27
CA ASN A 95 52.98 32.77 -16.98
C ASN A 95 51.72 33.60 -16.60
N ILE A 96 50.51 33.13 -16.94
CA ILE A 96 49.24 33.56 -16.38
C ILE A 96 49.24 33.12 -14.92
N LEU A 97 49.86 33.97 -14.10
CA LEU A 97 49.76 33.92 -12.64
C LEU A 97 48.32 34.26 -12.27
N SER A 98 47.52 33.24 -12.04
CA SER A 98 46.32 33.43 -11.22
C SER A 98 46.80 33.52 -9.77
N TRP A 99 46.88 34.73 -9.23
CA TRP A 99 47.03 34.90 -7.79
C TRP A 99 45.69 34.59 -7.14
N SER A 100 45.32 33.30 -7.12
CA SER A 100 44.16 32.85 -6.37
C SER A 100 44.56 32.66 -4.91
N THR A 101 44.15 33.60 -4.06
CA THR A 101 44.27 33.49 -2.59
C THR A 101 43.11 32.71 -1.96
N SER A 102 42.33 31.97 -2.75
CA SER A 102 41.00 31.50 -2.37
C SER A 102 40.91 30.00 -2.07
N PHE A 103 41.98 29.23 -2.28
CA PHE A 103 42.07 27.84 -1.86
C PHE A 103 42.38 27.74 -0.36
N ASN A 104 41.78 26.77 0.34
CA ASN A 104 41.91 26.67 1.79
C ASN A 104 43.19 25.97 2.25
N GLY A 105 43.85 25.22 1.37
CA GLY A 105 45.08 24.50 1.67
C GLY A 105 45.39 23.42 0.63
N LYS A 106 46.35 22.57 0.97
CA LYS A 106 46.76 21.40 0.16
C LYS A 106 46.49 20.08 0.87
N THR A 107 46.31 19.02 0.09
CA THR A 107 46.15 17.63 0.51
C THR A 107 46.90 16.70 -0.44
N MET A 108 46.91 15.38 -0.18
CA MET A 108 47.48 14.40 -1.10
C MET A 108 46.66 14.34 -2.39
N GLY A 109 47.34 14.58 -3.51
CA GLY A 109 46.75 14.56 -4.86
C GLY A 109 46.79 13.19 -5.51
N VAL A 110 46.27 13.15 -6.73
CA VAL A 110 46.40 12.04 -7.68
C VAL A 110 47.86 11.86 -8.08
N LYS A 111 48.54 12.99 -8.25
CA LYS A 111 49.98 13.09 -8.44
C LYS A 111 50.45 14.24 -7.54
N ASP A 112 51.57 14.06 -6.84
CA ASP A 112 52.11 15.07 -5.92
C ASP A 112 51.06 15.60 -4.89
N ASN A 113 50.68 16.88 -4.95
CA ASN A 113 49.71 17.48 -4.03
C ASN A 113 48.45 17.95 -4.78
N ALA A 114 47.36 18.17 -4.04
CA ALA A 114 46.14 18.76 -4.58
C ALA A 114 45.66 19.93 -3.72
N VAL A 115 44.96 20.88 -4.31
CA VAL A 115 44.29 21.98 -3.58
C VAL A 115 42.86 21.62 -3.21
N PHE A 116 42.34 22.22 -2.15
CA PHE A 116 40.95 22.02 -1.76
C PHE A 116 40.23 23.30 -1.34
N THR A 117 38.91 23.25 -1.46
CA THR A 117 37.98 24.28 -1.00
C THR A 117 36.99 23.69 0.02
N ASN A 118 36.63 24.48 1.04
CA ASN A 118 35.76 24.05 2.14
C ASN A 118 34.30 24.55 2.01
N GLY A 119 33.96 25.16 0.87
CA GLY A 119 32.63 25.69 0.58
C GLY A 119 32.20 26.93 1.37
N LYS A 120 33.12 27.56 2.10
CA LYS A 120 32.88 28.78 2.90
C LYS A 120 33.56 30.03 2.32
N THR A 121 34.46 29.86 1.36
CA THR A 121 35.15 30.97 0.68
C THR A 121 34.43 31.37 -0.61
N ASN A 122 34.76 32.54 -1.15
CA ASN A 122 34.29 32.99 -2.45
C ASN A 122 34.81 32.06 -3.57
N ALA A 123 34.17 32.11 -4.74
CA ALA A 123 34.64 31.38 -5.90
C ALA A 123 36.06 31.83 -6.30
N THR A 124 36.86 30.87 -6.76
CA THR A 124 38.25 31.07 -7.13
C THR A 124 38.35 31.34 -8.63
N LEU A 125 38.93 32.48 -9.02
CA LEU A 125 39.25 32.78 -10.42
C LEU A 125 40.52 32.05 -10.86
N LEU A 126 40.43 31.22 -11.90
CA LEU A 126 41.59 30.59 -12.52
C LEU A 126 42.18 31.49 -13.61
N PHE A 127 41.37 31.91 -14.57
CA PHE A 127 41.83 32.78 -15.65
C PHE A 127 40.63 33.42 -16.37
N ASN A 128 40.92 34.47 -17.14
CA ASN A 128 39.96 35.07 -18.04
C ASN A 128 40.20 34.54 -19.45
N SER A 129 39.16 34.06 -20.12
CA SER A 129 39.25 33.57 -21.50
C SER A 129 38.01 33.91 -22.30
N LEU A 130 38.17 34.73 -23.35
CA LEU A 130 37.15 34.95 -24.38
C LEU A 130 37.08 33.80 -25.40
N GLY A 131 37.74 32.68 -25.11
CA GLY A 131 37.79 31.51 -26.00
C GLY A 131 36.55 30.64 -25.95
N CYS A 132 36.65 29.49 -26.62
CA CYS A 132 35.60 28.48 -26.76
C CYS A 132 34.98 28.03 -25.42
N ILE A 133 35.72 28.04 -24.32
CA ILE A 133 35.18 27.65 -23.01
C ILE A 133 34.16 28.65 -22.44
N SER A 134 34.23 29.94 -22.80
CA SER A 134 33.25 30.94 -22.36
C SER A 134 32.14 31.18 -23.38
N ASP A 135 32.41 30.94 -24.67
CA ASP A 135 31.40 30.95 -25.73
C ASP A 135 31.49 29.65 -26.55
N PRO A 136 30.63 28.65 -26.28
CA PRO A 136 30.65 27.36 -26.95
C PRO A 136 30.49 27.43 -28.48
N LYS A 137 29.97 28.54 -29.03
CA LYS A 137 29.87 28.76 -30.48
C LYS A 137 31.23 28.86 -31.16
N LEU A 138 32.28 29.25 -30.43
CA LEU A 138 33.64 29.39 -30.95
C LEU A 138 34.40 28.06 -31.04
N CYS A 139 33.83 26.95 -30.55
CA CYS A 139 34.46 25.63 -30.52
C CYS A 139 34.38 24.88 -31.86
N ALA A 140 35.00 25.41 -32.91
CA ALA A 140 34.94 24.82 -34.26
C ALA A 140 35.52 23.40 -34.32
N GLU A 141 36.66 23.16 -33.65
CA GLU A 141 37.39 21.88 -33.61
C GLU A 141 36.99 20.96 -32.43
N GLY A 142 35.98 21.38 -31.65
CA GLY A 142 35.55 20.73 -30.42
C GLY A 142 36.27 21.24 -29.16
N LEU A 143 35.91 20.67 -28.01
CA LEU A 143 36.47 21.00 -26.70
C LEU A 143 36.63 19.71 -25.89
N THR A 144 37.77 19.55 -25.24
CA THR A 144 37.99 18.47 -24.26
C THR A 144 38.43 19.08 -22.94
N LEU A 145 37.70 18.78 -21.86
CA LEU A 145 38.01 19.16 -20.48
C LEU A 145 38.38 17.90 -19.71
N SER A 146 39.46 17.92 -18.95
CA SER A 146 39.86 16.85 -18.03
C SER A 146 40.09 17.43 -16.64
N LEU A 147 39.50 16.83 -15.62
CA LEU A 147 39.63 17.26 -14.24
C LEU A 147 39.68 16.06 -13.31
N TRP A 148 40.66 16.01 -12.41
CA TRP A 148 40.57 15.16 -11.24
C TRP A 148 39.90 15.91 -10.10
N MET A 149 38.87 15.31 -9.51
CA MET A 149 38.19 15.89 -8.36
C MET A 149 37.74 14.83 -7.36
N LYS A 150 37.77 15.20 -6.09
CA LYS A 150 37.11 14.46 -5.00
C LYS A 150 36.20 15.41 -4.25
N HIS A 151 34.91 15.11 -4.23
CA HIS A 151 33.89 16.02 -3.69
C HIS A 151 33.10 15.39 -2.55
N THR A 152 32.42 16.23 -1.77
CA THR A 152 31.46 15.82 -0.74
C THR A 152 30.09 16.35 -1.11
N ASN A 153 29.03 15.54 -0.99
CA ASN A 153 27.70 16.00 -1.34
C ASN A 153 27.20 17.10 -0.37
N ARG A 154 26.59 18.15 -0.92
CA ARG A 154 26.05 19.28 -0.14
C ARG A 154 24.55 19.42 -0.34
N TYR A 155 23.80 19.42 0.77
CA TYR A 155 22.36 19.73 0.76
C TYR A 155 22.17 21.19 0.29
N GLY A 156 21.42 21.39 -0.79
CA GLY A 156 21.33 22.69 -1.49
C GLY A 156 22.04 22.74 -2.85
N GLY A 157 22.89 21.74 -3.17
CA GLY A 157 23.74 21.73 -4.37
C GLY A 157 24.98 22.62 -4.24
N GLN A 158 25.89 22.50 -5.19
CA GLN A 158 27.14 23.28 -5.25
C GLN A 158 27.70 23.30 -6.67
N THR A 159 28.44 24.35 -7.03
CA THR A 159 29.08 24.45 -8.35
C THR A 159 30.56 24.12 -8.24
N PHE A 160 31.05 23.17 -9.04
CA PHE A 160 32.47 22.81 -9.07
C PHE A 160 33.25 23.70 -10.01
N LEU A 161 32.73 23.91 -11.23
CA LEU A 161 33.31 24.76 -12.26
C LEU A 161 32.19 25.60 -12.88
N SER A 162 32.43 26.89 -13.08
CA SER A 162 31.58 27.74 -13.91
C SER A 162 32.41 28.62 -14.83
N THR A 163 31.86 28.91 -16.00
CA THR A 163 32.41 29.92 -16.91
C THR A 163 31.37 30.98 -17.17
N GLY A 164 31.80 32.24 -17.22
CA GLY A 164 30.88 33.38 -17.30
C GLY A 164 30.31 33.68 -15.92
N GLY A 165 30.82 34.74 -15.28
CA GLY A 165 30.48 35.05 -13.89
C GLY A 165 28.98 35.28 -13.72
N SER A 166 28.34 34.55 -12.78
CA SER A 166 26.94 34.82 -12.43
C SER A 166 26.84 36.23 -11.84
N ASP A 167 25.98 37.07 -12.40
CA ASP A 167 25.59 38.31 -11.74
C ASP A 167 24.97 37.97 -10.37
N ILE A 168 25.29 38.75 -9.35
CA ILE A 168 24.79 38.58 -7.97
C ILE A 168 23.25 38.73 -7.95
N ASP A 169 22.71 39.40 -8.96
CA ASP A 169 21.27 39.50 -9.23
C ASP A 169 20.85 38.38 -10.20
N ALA A 170 20.01 37.46 -9.71
CA ALA A 170 19.54 36.24 -10.37
C ALA A 170 18.77 36.42 -11.71
N ALA A 171 18.88 37.56 -12.39
CA ALA A 171 18.17 37.92 -13.60
C ALA A 171 18.93 37.60 -14.90
N ASN A 172 20.27 37.55 -14.89
CA ASN A 172 21.07 37.38 -16.10
C ASN A 172 21.62 35.95 -16.23
N LEU A 173 21.11 35.22 -17.22
CA LEU A 173 21.57 33.89 -17.59
C LEU A 173 22.88 33.98 -18.39
N THR A 174 23.97 33.38 -17.92
CA THR A 174 25.30 33.47 -18.55
C THR A 174 25.61 32.33 -19.54
N ARG A 175 26.33 32.67 -20.63
CA ARG A 175 26.89 31.69 -21.59
C ARG A 175 28.07 30.92 -21.00
N GLY A 176 28.34 29.73 -21.54
CA GLY A 176 29.50 28.90 -21.20
C GLY A 176 29.14 27.54 -20.62
N PHE A 177 30.09 26.91 -19.90
CA PHE A 177 29.96 25.63 -19.23
C PHE A 177 29.78 25.77 -17.71
N ARG A 178 29.00 24.86 -17.12
CA ARG A 178 28.88 24.72 -15.67
C ARG A 178 28.88 23.26 -15.27
N ILE A 179 29.74 22.87 -14.33
CA ILE A 179 29.75 21.55 -13.70
C ILE A 179 29.32 21.74 -12.25
N PHE A 180 28.23 21.09 -11.83
CA PHE A 180 27.63 21.33 -10.53
C PHE A 180 26.87 20.11 -10.01
N GLN A 181 26.75 20.00 -8.69
CA GLN A 181 25.90 19.02 -8.04
C GLN A 181 24.45 19.52 -8.04
N LEU A 182 23.50 18.65 -8.41
CA LEU A 182 22.08 18.96 -8.29
C LEU A 182 21.66 19.11 -6.83
N ASN A 183 20.60 19.89 -6.60
CA ASN A 183 20.06 20.07 -5.25
C ASN A 183 19.50 18.73 -4.73
N GLY A 184 20.15 18.17 -3.71
CA GLY A 184 19.79 16.90 -3.09
C GLY A 184 21.01 16.25 -2.42
N SER A 185 20.79 15.13 -1.72
CA SER A 185 21.87 14.32 -1.12
C SER A 185 22.36 13.20 -2.05
N PHE A 186 22.07 13.30 -3.35
CA PHE A 186 22.40 12.26 -4.33
C PHE A 186 23.78 12.51 -4.95
N ASP A 187 24.43 11.41 -5.36
CA ASP A 187 25.72 11.37 -6.07
C ASP A 187 25.59 11.81 -7.53
N HIS A 188 24.81 12.86 -7.81
CA HIS A 188 24.48 13.31 -9.16
C HIS A 188 25.21 14.62 -9.49
N ILE A 189 26.06 14.57 -10.52
CA ILE A 189 26.73 15.74 -11.10
C ILE A 189 26.05 16.06 -12.43
N ALA A 190 25.74 17.34 -12.61
CA ALA A 190 25.21 17.89 -13.84
C ALA A 190 26.25 18.75 -14.56
N VAL A 191 26.23 18.66 -15.88
CA VAL A 191 27.00 19.52 -16.79
C VAL A 191 26.00 20.32 -17.61
N ASP A 192 26.01 21.64 -17.46
CA ASP A 192 25.32 22.55 -18.38
C ASP A 192 26.30 23.08 -19.42
N MET A 193 25.81 23.19 -20.66
CA MET A 193 26.40 24.02 -21.71
C MET A 193 25.34 25.03 -22.16
N ARG A 194 25.71 26.31 -22.19
CA ARG A 194 24.81 27.43 -22.48
C ARG A 194 25.38 28.23 -23.64
N ASN A 195 24.67 28.22 -24.75
CA ASN A 195 24.91 29.11 -25.89
C ASN A 195 23.88 30.26 -25.86
N GLU A 196 24.01 31.22 -26.77
CA GLU A 196 23.16 32.40 -26.91
C GLU A 196 21.65 32.14 -26.80
N PHE A 197 21.16 31.03 -27.37
CA PHE A 197 19.72 30.75 -27.47
C PHE A 197 19.28 29.43 -26.81
N LYS A 198 20.22 28.62 -26.30
CA LYS A 198 19.93 27.27 -25.82
C LYS A 198 20.83 26.87 -24.67
N ARG A 199 20.26 26.12 -23.74
CA ARG A 199 20.95 25.36 -22.69
C ARG A 199 20.74 23.88 -22.91
N CYS A 200 21.83 23.14 -22.82
CA CYS A 200 21.86 21.68 -22.81
C CYS A 200 22.40 21.24 -21.46
N ARG A 201 21.72 20.28 -20.82
CA ARG A 201 22.12 19.73 -19.52
C ARG A 201 22.21 18.22 -19.61
N TRP A 202 23.24 17.67 -18.98
CA TRP A 202 23.42 16.22 -18.81
C TRP A 202 23.67 15.91 -17.35
N VAL A 203 23.06 14.83 -16.84
CA VAL A 203 23.20 14.39 -15.44
C VAL A 203 23.83 13.01 -15.39
N PHE A 204 24.86 12.85 -14.58
CA PHE A 204 25.63 11.62 -14.40
C PHE A 204 25.77 11.28 -12.92
N THR A 205 26.03 10.01 -12.61
CA THR A 205 26.43 9.59 -11.28
C THR A 205 27.94 9.74 -11.10
N ALA A 206 28.38 10.40 -10.03
CA ALA A 206 29.79 10.46 -9.65
C ALA A 206 29.95 10.22 -8.15
N PRO A 207 30.83 9.29 -7.74
CA PRO A 207 30.95 8.92 -6.33
C PRO A 207 31.54 10.08 -5.50
N GLN A 208 30.95 10.33 -4.34
CA GLN A 208 31.52 11.26 -3.37
C GLN A 208 32.67 10.63 -2.58
N ASN A 209 33.54 11.47 -2.00
CA ASN A 209 34.71 11.09 -1.19
C ASN A 209 35.77 10.22 -1.88
N ILE A 210 35.62 9.95 -3.17
CA ILE A 210 36.59 9.28 -4.03
C ILE A 210 37.12 10.26 -5.07
N TRP A 211 38.41 10.15 -5.39
CA TRP A 211 39.00 10.80 -6.55
C TRP A 211 38.42 10.22 -7.83
N SER A 212 37.84 11.10 -8.61
CA SER A 212 37.23 10.77 -9.89
C SER A 212 37.92 11.57 -10.98
N HIS A 213 38.29 10.89 -12.07
CA HIS A 213 38.76 11.52 -13.29
C HIS A 213 37.57 11.79 -14.20
N LEU A 214 37.21 13.07 -14.34
CA LEU A 214 36.12 13.51 -15.19
C LEU A 214 36.69 14.06 -16.49
N VAL A 215 36.30 13.46 -17.62
CA VAL A 215 36.63 13.98 -18.94
C VAL A 215 35.37 14.27 -19.72
N ILE A 216 35.20 15.52 -20.13
CA ILE A 216 34.08 16.00 -20.94
C ILE A 216 34.60 16.31 -22.33
N LYS A 217 34.08 15.60 -23.33
CA LYS A 217 34.45 15.77 -24.73
C LYS A 217 33.25 16.24 -25.54
N PHE A 218 33.45 17.27 -26.33
CA PHE A 218 32.41 17.98 -27.07
C PHE A 218 32.81 18.16 -28.55
N TYR A 219 31.89 17.91 -29.48
CA TYR A 219 32.19 17.69 -30.91
C TYR A 219 31.70 18.80 -31.87
N SER A 220 31.21 19.95 -31.39
CA SER A 220 30.76 21.16 -32.15
C SER A 220 29.24 21.33 -32.31
N ILE A 221 28.78 22.59 -32.47
CA ILE A 221 27.38 23.05 -32.66
C ILE A 221 27.25 23.74 -34.02
N LEU A 222 27.53 23.06 -35.13
CA LEU A 222 27.25 23.65 -36.45
C LEU A 222 25.72 23.73 -36.74
N SER A 223 24.87 22.99 -36.02
CA SER A 223 23.41 22.93 -36.29
C SER A 223 22.48 23.50 -35.21
N GLY A 224 23.00 23.98 -34.08
CA GLY A 224 22.15 24.45 -32.98
C GLY A 224 21.44 23.32 -32.20
N ASP A 225 21.81 22.05 -32.40
CA ASP A 225 21.28 20.91 -31.62
C ASP A 225 22.24 20.54 -30.48
N CYS A 226 21.69 20.08 -29.34
CA CYS A 226 22.47 19.58 -28.20
C CYS A 226 23.01 18.17 -28.47
N VAL A 227 23.73 17.97 -29.57
CA VAL A 227 24.12 16.63 -30.03
C VAL A 227 25.63 16.45 -29.94
N THR A 228 26.01 15.46 -29.14
CA THR A 228 27.33 14.86 -28.87
C THR A 228 28.24 15.54 -27.83
N LEU A 229 27.86 15.44 -26.55
CA LEU A 229 28.79 15.45 -25.43
C LEU A 229 29.07 14.00 -25.01
N LYS A 230 30.34 13.61 -24.91
CA LYS A 230 30.75 12.35 -24.27
C LYS A 230 31.34 12.66 -22.90
N PHE A 231 30.88 11.97 -21.87
CA PHE A 231 31.40 12.06 -20.52
C PHE A 231 32.12 10.75 -20.18
N PHE A 232 33.37 10.84 -19.77
CA PHE A 232 34.12 9.71 -19.25
C PHE A 232 34.34 9.91 -17.75
N LEU A 233 34.10 8.87 -16.98
CA LEU A 233 34.37 8.81 -15.56
C LEU A 233 35.35 7.65 -15.31
N ASN A 234 36.52 7.96 -14.75
CA ASN A 234 37.55 6.96 -14.43
C ASN A 234 37.89 6.02 -15.60
N ARG A 235 38.09 6.58 -16.81
CA ARG A 235 38.29 5.91 -18.12
C ARG A 235 37.02 5.46 -18.85
N ASP A 236 35.94 5.17 -18.14
CA ASP A 236 34.76 4.56 -18.73
C ASP A 236 33.79 5.60 -19.29
N LEU A 237 33.34 5.39 -20.54
CA LEU A 237 32.30 6.21 -21.17
C LEU A 237 30.97 6.02 -20.43
N GLN A 238 30.43 7.12 -19.91
CA GLN A 238 29.18 7.13 -19.16
C GLN A 238 27.98 7.44 -20.06
N VAL A 239 26.86 6.80 -19.76
CA VAL A 239 25.55 7.16 -20.32
C VAL A 239 24.87 8.12 -19.34
N PRO A 240 24.39 9.29 -19.79
CA PRO A 240 23.68 10.21 -18.91
C PRO A 240 22.40 9.59 -18.38
N LEU A 241 22.10 9.78 -17.09
CA LEU A 241 20.83 9.39 -16.46
C LEU A 241 19.64 10.10 -17.12
N PHE A 242 19.86 11.37 -17.46
CA PHE A 242 18.89 12.24 -18.08
C PHE A 242 19.61 13.39 -18.81
N SER A 243 18.99 13.89 -19.88
CA SER A 243 19.42 15.09 -20.60
C SER A 243 18.25 16.04 -20.82
N GLU A 244 18.49 17.33 -20.64
CA GLU A 244 17.49 18.40 -20.76
C GLU A 244 17.94 19.43 -21.79
N GLU A 245 17.01 19.91 -22.60
CA GLU A 245 17.23 21.04 -23.50
C GLU A 245 16.23 22.16 -23.20
N ARG A 246 16.72 23.40 -23.13
CA ARG A 246 15.90 24.58 -22.87
C ARG A 246 16.30 25.74 -23.75
N SER A 247 15.34 26.32 -24.47
CA SER A 247 15.56 27.52 -25.27
C SER A 247 15.35 28.77 -24.42
N GLU A 248 16.45 29.45 -24.09
CA GLU A 248 16.48 30.69 -23.31
C GLU A 248 17.61 31.58 -23.85
N ASN A 249 17.50 32.90 -23.65
CA ASN A 249 18.53 33.83 -24.09
C ASN A 249 19.62 33.99 -23.02
N TYR A 250 20.85 33.63 -23.37
CA TYR A 250 22.02 33.73 -22.50
C TYR A 250 22.96 34.85 -22.98
N THR A 251 23.44 35.67 -22.05
CA THR A 251 24.37 36.77 -22.33
C THR A 251 25.80 36.37 -21.99
N LEU A 252 26.76 36.89 -22.74
CA LEU A 252 28.17 36.75 -22.40
C LEU A 252 28.51 37.82 -21.35
N VAL A 253 28.69 37.42 -20.10
CA VAL A 253 29.04 38.30 -18.97
C VAL A 253 30.34 37.82 -18.38
N GLY A 254 31.36 38.68 -18.36
CA GLY A 254 32.65 38.47 -17.69
C GLY A 254 33.28 37.10 -17.98
N PRO A 255 34.19 36.97 -18.97
CA PRO A 255 34.71 35.69 -19.47
C PRO A 255 35.68 35.00 -18.49
N MET A 256 35.22 34.77 -17.26
CA MET A 256 35.95 34.22 -16.14
C MET A 256 35.73 32.72 -16.10
N VAL A 257 36.80 31.96 -15.87
CA VAL A 257 36.75 30.53 -15.53
C VAL A 257 36.99 30.40 -14.04
N LEU A 258 35.96 29.92 -13.32
CA LEU A 258 35.90 29.90 -11.87
C LEU A 258 35.81 28.46 -11.34
N ILE A 259 36.55 28.16 -10.27
CA ILE A 259 36.22 27.05 -9.38
C ILE A 259 35.19 27.55 -8.36
N GLY A 260 33.97 27.03 -8.43
CA GLY A 260 32.81 27.61 -7.75
C GLY A 260 31.91 28.41 -8.67
N ASP A 261 31.06 29.24 -8.07
CA ASP A 261 30.23 30.22 -8.78
C ASP A 261 30.11 31.48 -7.93
N LEU A 262 29.96 32.66 -8.54
CA LEU A 262 29.87 33.91 -7.76
C LEU A 262 28.61 33.95 -6.89
N SER A 263 27.54 33.29 -7.33
CA SER A 263 26.29 33.18 -6.57
C SER A 263 26.35 32.15 -5.43
N THR A 264 27.03 31.01 -5.63
CA THR A 264 27.07 29.90 -4.65
C THR A 264 28.33 29.87 -3.79
N GLY A 265 29.35 30.65 -4.15
CA GLY A 265 30.70 30.56 -3.57
C GLY A 265 31.48 29.34 -4.05
N SER A 266 32.56 29.01 -3.33
CA SER A 266 33.37 27.81 -3.58
C SER A 266 32.62 26.49 -3.28
N PRO A 267 33.01 25.37 -3.89
CA PRO A 267 32.48 24.04 -3.56
C PRO A 267 33.18 23.42 -2.34
N THR A 268 32.64 22.31 -1.82
CA THR A 268 33.33 21.40 -0.89
C THR A 268 33.98 20.25 -1.67
N ALA A 269 35.11 20.54 -2.30
CA ALA A 269 35.84 19.60 -3.16
C ALA A 269 37.35 19.84 -3.15
N THR A 270 38.10 18.80 -3.52
CA THR A 270 39.53 18.82 -3.78
C THR A 270 39.76 18.63 -5.28
N PHE A 271 40.71 19.36 -5.85
CA PHE A 271 40.96 19.41 -7.29
C PHE A 271 42.42 19.14 -7.58
N ASP A 272 42.66 18.45 -8.68
CA ASP A 272 43.99 18.11 -9.16
C ASP A 272 44.01 18.05 -10.69
N GLU A 273 45.18 18.24 -11.31
CA GLU A 273 45.44 17.90 -12.72
C GLU A 273 44.33 18.37 -13.71
N PHE A 274 44.06 19.67 -13.75
CA PHE A 274 43.02 20.26 -14.61
C PHE A 274 43.58 20.67 -15.97
N ALA A 275 43.02 20.14 -17.05
CA ALA A 275 43.50 20.37 -18.42
C ALA A 275 42.36 20.70 -19.39
N ILE A 276 42.63 21.60 -20.32
CA ILE A 276 41.69 22.08 -21.34
C ILE A 276 42.36 22.01 -22.71
N TRP A 277 41.71 21.35 -23.67
CA TRP A 277 42.10 21.33 -25.08
C TRP A 277 41.00 21.91 -25.93
N TYR A 278 41.31 22.88 -26.78
CA TYR A 278 40.41 23.40 -27.82
C TYR A 278 40.40 22.51 -29.07
N GLU A 279 40.43 21.20 -28.85
CA GLU A 279 40.35 20.17 -29.86
C GLU A 279 39.69 18.92 -29.30
N LYS A 280 39.20 18.06 -30.20
CA LYS A 280 38.70 16.74 -29.88
C LYS A 280 39.85 15.75 -29.70
N ILE A 281 40.15 15.39 -28.46
CA ILE A 281 41.17 14.36 -28.20
C ILE A 281 40.60 12.96 -28.48
N SER A 282 41.42 12.04 -29.00
CA SER A 282 40.97 10.66 -29.28
C SER A 282 40.60 9.88 -28.01
N ASP A 283 39.59 9.00 -28.09
CA ASP A 283 39.14 8.18 -26.95
C ASP A 283 40.28 7.27 -26.43
N GLY A 284 41.13 6.75 -27.33
CA GLY A 284 42.32 5.98 -26.95
C GLY A 284 43.38 6.80 -26.19
N TYR A 285 43.47 8.11 -26.45
CA TYR A 285 44.33 8.99 -25.65
C TYR A 285 43.74 9.24 -24.26
N ILE A 286 42.42 9.44 -24.12
CA ILE A 286 41.78 9.57 -22.80
C ILE A 286 42.09 8.36 -21.92
N HIS A 287 42.06 7.16 -22.52
CA HIS A 287 42.44 5.94 -21.80
C HIS A 287 43.91 5.95 -21.38
N ARG A 288 44.84 6.31 -22.27
CA ARG A 288 46.27 6.44 -21.94
C ARG A 288 46.52 7.51 -20.88
N PHE A 289 45.77 8.62 -20.94
CA PHE A 289 45.87 9.73 -20.00
C PHE A 289 45.43 9.32 -18.60
N TYR A 290 44.34 8.55 -18.47
CA TYR A 290 43.98 7.93 -17.19
C TYR A 290 45.01 6.88 -16.74
N ASP A 291 45.47 6.04 -17.67
CA ASP A 291 46.44 4.97 -17.40
C ASP A 291 47.85 5.52 -17.05
N TYR A 292 48.16 6.79 -17.36
CA TYR A 292 49.41 7.45 -16.91
C TYR A 292 49.47 7.63 -15.40
N TYR A 293 48.36 8.00 -14.78
CA TYR A 293 48.26 8.12 -13.33
C TYR A 293 48.17 6.74 -12.66
N LYS A 294 47.93 5.67 -13.43
CA LYS A 294 48.03 4.28 -13.00
C LYS A 294 49.50 3.88 -12.89
N ALA A 295 49.95 3.40 -11.74
CA ALA A 295 51.19 2.63 -11.70
C ALA A 295 51.01 1.38 -12.59
N THR A 296 51.57 1.39 -13.79
CA THR A 296 51.39 0.34 -14.80
C THR A 296 52.17 -0.94 -14.49
N GLN A 297 52.98 -0.95 -13.44
CA GLN A 297 53.90 -2.02 -13.11
C GLN A 297 53.95 -2.24 -11.59
N TYR A 298 53.64 -3.46 -11.16
CA TYR A 298 53.78 -3.84 -9.75
C TYR A 298 55.27 -4.08 -9.46
N THR A 299 55.84 -3.34 -8.53
CA THR A 299 57.25 -3.44 -8.15
C THR A 299 57.40 -4.01 -6.74
N VAL A 300 58.14 -5.10 -6.57
CA VAL A 300 58.56 -5.61 -5.26
C VAL A 300 60.04 -5.30 -5.09
N ASN A 301 60.37 -4.42 -4.16
CA ASN A 301 61.74 -4.19 -3.72
C ASN A 301 62.09 -5.25 -2.68
N LEU A 302 63.17 -5.98 -2.93
CA LEU A 302 63.79 -6.95 -2.05
C LEU A 302 65.16 -6.42 -1.69
N THR A 303 65.48 -6.42 -0.40
CA THR A 303 66.81 -6.18 0.12
C THR A 303 67.40 -7.53 0.50
N LEU A 304 68.37 -7.97 -0.29
CA LEU A 304 69.08 -9.23 -0.09
C LEU A 304 70.46 -8.91 0.45
N GLU A 305 70.94 -9.66 1.44
CA GLU A 305 72.28 -9.53 1.97
C GLU A 305 73.06 -10.83 1.81
N ARG A 306 74.38 -10.71 1.69
CA ARG A 306 75.31 -11.83 1.65
C ARG A 306 76.52 -11.49 2.49
N GLU A 307 76.91 -12.41 3.36
CA GLU A 307 78.15 -12.30 4.11
C GLU A 307 79.33 -12.81 3.26
N ILE A 308 80.39 -12.01 3.18
CA ILE A 308 81.63 -12.34 2.50
C ILE A 308 82.76 -12.36 3.50
N THR A 309 83.33 -13.55 3.64
CA THR A 309 84.58 -13.82 4.35
C THR A 309 85.71 -13.81 3.32
N ASP A 310 86.25 -12.63 2.98
CA ASP A 310 87.52 -12.57 2.24
C ASP A 310 88.41 -11.43 2.72
N ASP A 311 89.71 -11.71 2.78
CA ASP A 311 90.62 -11.21 3.80
C ASP A 311 91.34 -9.88 3.45
N LYS A 312 91.15 -9.31 2.25
CA LYS A 312 91.91 -8.10 1.83
C LYS A 312 91.13 -7.21 0.87
N GLY A 313 90.80 -5.99 1.31
CA GLY A 313 90.04 -4.97 0.57
C GLY A 313 90.75 -4.32 -0.63
N ALA A 314 91.24 -5.10 -1.59
CA ALA A 314 92.03 -4.60 -2.73
C ALA A 314 91.47 -4.91 -4.14
N SER A 315 90.26 -5.44 -4.30
CA SER A 315 89.74 -5.88 -5.60
C SER A 315 88.42 -5.25 -6.04
N PHE A 316 88.15 -3.99 -5.71
CA PHE A 316 86.90 -3.30 -6.09
C PHE A 316 86.54 -3.42 -7.60
N TYR A 317 87.54 -3.46 -8.49
CA TYR A 317 87.35 -3.55 -9.95
C TYR A 317 87.23 -4.98 -10.49
N THR A 318 87.99 -5.96 -9.97
CA THR A 318 87.85 -7.39 -10.36
C THR A 318 86.62 -8.04 -9.71
N ASP A 319 86.07 -7.42 -8.67
CA ASP A 319 84.80 -7.80 -8.10
C ASP A 319 83.62 -7.20 -8.86
N LEU A 320 83.79 -6.18 -9.71
CA LEU A 320 82.69 -5.56 -10.46
C LEU A 320 82.14 -6.48 -11.56
N GLU A 321 83.01 -7.20 -12.30
CA GLU A 321 82.61 -8.26 -13.24
C GLU A 321 82.00 -9.47 -12.51
N LYS A 322 82.57 -9.88 -11.37
CA LYS A 322 81.98 -10.93 -10.52
C LYS A 322 80.65 -10.49 -9.91
N MET A 323 80.47 -9.20 -9.64
CA MET A 323 79.25 -8.58 -9.15
C MET A 323 78.20 -8.49 -10.26
N GLU A 324 78.56 -8.16 -11.50
CA GLU A 324 77.65 -8.26 -12.65
C GLU A 324 77.23 -9.71 -12.89
N ALA A 325 78.16 -10.67 -12.83
CA ALA A 325 77.84 -12.09 -12.96
C ALA A 325 76.94 -12.59 -11.82
N ALA A 326 77.19 -12.16 -10.57
CA ALA A 326 76.33 -12.47 -9.41
C ALA A 326 74.94 -11.81 -9.54
N SER A 327 74.87 -10.59 -10.07
CA SER A 327 73.61 -9.89 -10.37
C SER A 327 72.77 -10.65 -11.40
N PHE A 328 73.43 -11.16 -12.44
CA PHE A 328 72.79 -11.88 -13.53
C PHE A 328 72.32 -13.26 -13.05
N SER A 329 73.13 -13.95 -12.24
CA SER A 329 72.75 -15.20 -11.58
C SER A 329 71.54 -15.01 -10.66
N LEU A 330 71.54 -13.95 -9.85
CA LEU A 330 70.44 -13.60 -8.94
C LEU A 330 69.15 -13.27 -9.70
N ILE A 331 69.26 -12.53 -10.81
CA ILE A 331 68.12 -12.22 -11.70
C ILE A 331 67.56 -13.51 -12.32
N GLN A 332 68.41 -14.45 -12.75
CA GLN A 332 67.98 -15.73 -13.32
C GLN A 332 67.33 -16.63 -12.26
N GLU A 333 67.89 -16.69 -11.06
CA GLU A 333 67.36 -17.50 -9.95
C GLU A 333 65.98 -16.99 -9.49
N VAL A 334 65.81 -15.66 -9.36
CA VAL A 334 64.51 -15.05 -9.07
C VAL A 334 63.48 -15.31 -10.18
N LYS A 335 63.90 -15.31 -11.46
CA LYS A 335 63.02 -15.66 -12.59
C LYS A 335 62.65 -17.15 -12.62
N MET A 336 63.55 -18.04 -12.23
CA MET A 336 63.34 -19.50 -12.21
C MET A 336 62.46 -19.95 -11.03
N LEU A 337 62.53 -19.25 -9.89
CA LEU A 337 61.71 -19.51 -8.71
C LEU A 337 60.25 -19.05 -8.89
N SER A 338 59.99 -18.09 -9.77
CA SER A 338 58.62 -17.78 -10.19
C SER A 338 58.20 -18.73 -11.30
N SER A 339 57.35 -19.71 -10.99
CA SER A 339 56.71 -20.60 -11.96
C SER A 339 55.70 -19.90 -12.89
N ALA A 340 55.80 -18.58 -13.10
CA ALA A 340 54.77 -17.77 -13.72
C ALA A 340 55.32 -16.94 -14.90
N ASP A 341 54.67 -17.08 -16.05
CA ASP A 341 54.77 -16.25 -17.26
C ASP A 341 54.46 -14.74 -17.03
N ASN A 342 54.43 -14.26 -15.78
CA ASN A 342 53.92 -12.95 -15.37
C ASN A 342 54.99 -11.97 -14.83
N ILE A 343 56.24 -12.41 -14.65
CA ILE A 343 57.35 -11.49 -14.28
C ILE A 343 57.94 -10.85 -15.53
N ASN A 344 57.73 -9.54 -15.69
CA ASN A 344 58.20 -8.79 -16.86
C ASN A 344 59.71 -8.53 -16.79
N THR A 345 60.16 -7.92 -15.71
CA THR A 345 61.55 -7.47 -15.56
C THR A 345 62.00 -7.61 -14.11
N VAL A 346 63.24 -8.05 -13.91
CA VAL A 346 63.90 -7.98 -12.61
C VAL A 346 65.02 -6.97 -12.80
N THR A 347 64.91 -5.86 -12.08
CA THR A 347 65.86 -4.75 -12.19
C THR A 347 66.60 -4.63 -10.87
N LEU A 348 67.90 -4.44 -10.95
CA LEU A 348 68.69 -4.25 -9.74
C LEU A 348 69.01 -2.77 -9.59
N ARG A 349 68.47 -2.16 -8.52
CA ARG A 349 68.45 -0.70 -8.37
C ARG A 349 69.66 -0.15 -7.65
N LYS A 350 70.18 -0.87 -6.65
CA LYS A 350 71.28 -0.37 -5.82
C LYS A 350 72.06 -1.52 -5.19
N TYR A 351 73.36 -1.32 -5.03
CA TYR A 351 74.24 -2.21 -4.27
C TYR A 351 74.92 -1.42 -3.17
N GLY A 352 74.97 -2.00 -1.98
CA GLY A 352 75.62 -1.42 -0.81
C GLY A 352 76.70 -2.37 -0.27
N TYR A 353 77.75 -1.80 0.29
CA TYR A 353 78.79 -2.53 1.00
C TYR A 353 78.88 -1.97 2.42
N ARG A 354 78.77 -2.83 3.43
CA ARG A 354 78.95 -2.46 4.83
C ARG A 354 80.09 -3.28 5.41
N GLN A 355 81.17 -2.61 5.80
CA GLN A 355 82.32 -3.25 6.43
C GLN A 355 82.10 -3.28 7.95
N GLN A 356 82.10 -4.48 8.53
CA GLN A 356 82.17 -4.68 9.98
C GLN A 356 83.50 -5.38 10.34
N SER A 357 83.94 -5.25 11.58
CA SER A 357 85.33 -5.43 12.02
C SER A 357 85.97 -6.82 11.83
N ALA A 358 85.25 -7.82 11.31
CA ALA A 358 85.79 -9.13 10.91
C ALA A 358 85.05 -9.80 9.72
N SER A 359 83.96 -9.21 9.22
CA SER A 359 83.23 -9.70 8.04
C SER A 359 82.66 -8.54 7.24
N SER A 360 82.59 -8.72 5.92
CA SER A 360 81.99 -7.73 5.03
C SER A 360 80.62 -8.20 4.58
N THR A 361 79.61 -7.35 4.70
CA THR A 361 78.26 -7.66 4.25
C THR A 361 78.00 -6.91 2.95
N GLN A 362 77.69 -7.65 1.89
CA GLN A 362 77.18 -7.10 0.64
C GLN A 362 75.65 -7.06 0.68
N SER A 363 75.05 -5.93 0.33
CA SER A 363 73.61 -5.78 0.21
C SER A 363 73.20 -5.42 -1.22
N ALA A 364 72.19 -6.11 -1.73
CA ALA A 364 71.62 -5.94 -3.05
C ALA A 364 70.15 -5.52 -2.93
N PHE A 365 69.80 -4.40 -3.55
CA PHE A 365 68.43 -3.94 -3.67
C PHE A 365 67.89 -4.36 -5.04
N VAL A 366 67.12 -5.44 -5.04
CA VAL A 366 66.49 -6.03 -6.21
C VAL A 366 65.06 -5.54 -6.32
N THR A 367 64.69 -4.92 -7.41
CA THR A 367 63.30 -4.57 -7.72
C THR A 367 62.76 -5.52 -8.77
N VAL A 368 61.87 -6.40 -8.34
CA VAL A 368 61.12 -7.31 -9.20
C VAL A 368 59.89 -6.59 -9.73
N VAL A 369 59.70 -6.58 -11.04
CA VAL A 369 58.55 -5.96 -11.71
C VAL A 369 57.73 -7.03 -12.41
N TYR A 370 56.44 -7.07 -12.12
CA TYR A 370 55.53 -8.07 -12.69
C TYR A 370 54.22 -7.44 -13.17
N ASN A 371 53.56 -8.11 -14.11
CA ASN A 371 52.24 -7.76 -14.60
C ASN A 371 51.20 -8.66 -13.94
N ASP A 372 50.18 -8.06 -13.32
CA ASP A 372 49.01 -8.82 -12.88
C ASP A 372 47.85 -8.61 -13.86
N SER A 373 47.53 -9.66 -14.63
CA SER A 373 46.31 -9.76 -15.43
C SER A 373 45.31 -10.76 -14.84
N SER A 374 45.67 -11.47 -13.76
CA SER A 374 44.96 -12.66 -13.26
C SER A 374 44.37 -12.50 -11.86
N GLY A 375 44.72 -11.44 -11.13
CA GLY A 375 44.30 -11.21 -9.74
C GLY A 375 44.94 -12.16 -8.73
N GLN A 376 45.75 -13.12 -9.19
CA GLN A 376 46.57 -14.01 -8.38
C GLN A 376 47.97 -13.42 -8.28
N VAL A 377 48.27 -12.82 -7.13
CA VAL A 377 49.63 -12.41 -6.80
C VAL A 377 50.44 -13.70 -6.59
N PRO A 378 51.56 -13.92 -7.31
CA PRO A 378 52.44 -15.04 -6.99
C PRO A 378 52.89 -14.89 -5.54
N ASP A 379 52.87 -15.97 -4.76
CA ASP A 379 53.35 -16.01 -3.38
C ASP A 379 54.88 -15.80 -3.34
N LEU A 380 55.32 -14.58 -3.64
CA LEU A 380 56.69 -14.08 -3.46
C LEU A 380 57.04 -14.01 -1.95
N LEU A 381 56.15 -14.46 -1.06
CA LEU A 381 56.35 -14.67 0.36
C LEU A 381 57.26 -15.89 0.67
N ASN A 382 57.40 -16.83 -0.26
CA ASN A 382 58.26 -18.02 -0.09
C ASN A 382 59.66 -17.90 -0.74
N LEU A 383 60.00 -16.76 -1.33
CA LEU A 383 61.33 -16.53 -1.92
C LEU A 383 62.46 -16.66 -0.88
N GLY A 384 62.21 -16.24 0.36
CA GLY A 384 63.21 -16.26 1.43
C GLY A 384 63.67 -17.68 1.83
N THR A 385 62.91 -18.73 1.51
CA THR A 385 63.22 -20.12 1.89
C THR A 385 63.82 -20.96 0.76
N THR A 386 63.86 -20.43 -0.47
CA THR A 386 64.25 -21.19 -1.69
C THR A 386 65.39 -20.55 -2.50
N LEU A 387 65.82 -19.34 -2.17
CA LEU A 387 67.07 -18.77 -2.70
C LEU A 387 68.26 -19.64 -2.25
N SER A 388 69.25 -19.84 -3.12
CA SER A 388 70.49 -20.58 -2.82
C SER A 388 71.12 -20.11 -1.49
N PRO A 389 71.89 -20.97 -0.78
CA PRO A 389 72.39 -20.70 0.58
C PRO A 389 73.37 -19.51 0.71
N THR A 390 73.52 -18.68 -0.31
CA THR A 390 74.47 -17.56 -0.37
C THR A 390 73.84 -16.19 -0.13
N TRP A 391 72.52 -16.02 -0.29
CA TRP A 391 71.82 -14.75 -0.07
C TRP A 391 70.71 -14.90 0.96
N THR A 392 70.63 -13.96 1.90
CA THR A 392 69.57 -13.86 2.91
C THR A 392 68.65 -12.70 2.57
N LEU A 393 67.35 -12.92 2.61
CA LEU A 393 66.37 -11.83 2.50
C LEU A 393 66.32 -11.08 3.84
N VAL A 394 66.63 -9.79 3.81
CA VAL A 394 66.72 -8.93 5.00
C VAL A 394 65.55 -7.95 5.11
N ASP A 395 65.10 -7.41 3.98
CA ASP A 395 63.94 -6.53 3.94
C ASP A 395 63.15 -6.73 2.64
N LYS A 396 61.83 -6.51 2.69
CA LYS A 396 60.93 -6.62 1.55
C LYS A 396 59.95 -5.47 1.60
N GLN A 397 59.89 -4.69 0.52
CA GLN A 397 58.99 -3.56 0.35
C GLN A 397 58.29 -3.67 -1.00
N SER A 398 56.98 -3.89 -1.02
CA SER A 398 56.20 -3.99 -2.27
C SER A 398 55.49 -2.69 -2.61
N SER A 399 55.20 -2.49 -3.90
CA SER A 399 54.21 -1.51 -4.39
C SER A 399 52.79 -2.03 -4.25
N GLU A 400 52.60 -3.32 -3.91
CA GLU A 400 51.50 -3.67 -3.03
C GLU A 400 51.67 -2.77 -1.82
N VAL A 401 50.89 -1.70 -1.85
CA VAL A 401 50.46 -0.98 -0.67
C VAL A 401 50.29 -2.04 0.41
N ASP A 402 51.13 -2.03 1.45
CA ASP A 402 51.03 -2.92 2.61
C ASP A 402 49.79 -2.50 3.42
N LEU A 403 48.65 -2.60 2.76
CA LEU A 403 47.36 -2.53 3.38
C LEU A 403 47.26 -3.85 4.10
N GLN A 404 47.36 -3.83 5.43
CA GLN A 404 46.82 -4.92 6.23
C GLN A 404 45.46 -5.31 5.62
N GLY A 405 45.15 -6.61 5.56
CA GLY A 405 43.86 -7.06 5.05
C GLY A 405 42.76 -6.23 5.73
N ILE A 406 41.93 -5.56 4.92
CA ILE A 406 40.78 -4.83 5.44
C ILE A 406 39.92 -5.82 6.24
N THR A 407 39.31 -5.37 7.33
CA THR A 407 38.42 -6.26 8.08
C THR A 407 37.04 -6.22 7.46
N ILE A 408 36.45 -7.39 7.25
CA ILE A 408 35.11 -7.54 6.70
C ILE A 408 34.24 -8.28 7.72
N PHE A 409 33.04 -7.75 7.95
CA PHE A 409 32.05 -8.35 8.83
C PHE A 409 30.65 -8.11 8.28
N ALA A 410 29.71 -9.01 8.59
CA ALA A 410 28.31 -8.78 8.25
C ALA A 410 27.72 -7.75 9.23
N SER A 411 27.06 -6.73 8.70
CA SER A 411 26.19 -5.89 9.52
C SER A 411 25.02 -6.73 10.03
N ASN A 412 24.50 -6.40 11.21
CA ASN A 412 23.83 -7.30 12.16
C ASN A 412 22.53 -8.03 11.73
N LYS A 413 22.21 -8.14 10.43
CA LYS A 413 21.11 -8.92 9.84
C LYS A 413 21.46 -9.33 8.39
N SER A 414 21.67 -10.62 8.12
CA SER A 414 21.57 -11.13 6.75
C SER A 414 20.10 -11.08 6.30
N ASN A 415 19.84 -10.93 5.01
CA ASN A 415 18.49 -10.98 4.43
C ASN A 415 18.28 -12.33 3.73
N VAL A 416 17.10 -12.56 3.16
CA VAL A 416 16.76 -13.80 2.46
C VAL A 416 17.62 -13.99 1.20
N ALA A 417 17.81 -12.94 0.41
CA ALA A 417 18.56 -13.01 -0.86
C ALA A 417 19.72 -11.98 -0.94
N SER A 418 20.13 -11.44 0.21
CA SER A 418 21.21 -10.46 0.25
C SER A 418 21.91 -10.42 1.60
N VAL A 419 23.17 -9.99 1.59
CA VAL A 419 23.96 -9.78 2.81
C VAL A 419 24.48 -8.35 2.78
N ASN A 420 24.23 -7.61 3.85
CA ASN A 420 24.82 -6.30 4.04
C ASN A 420 26.14 -6.43 4.79
N VAL A 421 27.23 -6.11 4.10
CA VAL A 421 28.59 -6.32 4.54
C VAL A 421 29.23 -4.98 4.82
N THR A 422 29.97 -4.91 5.92
CA THR A 422 30.72 -3.73 6.33
C THR A 422 32.21 -4.04 6.30
N VAL A 423 32.97 -3.14 5.68
CA VAL A 423 34.41 -3.15 5.60
C VAL A 423 34.95 -2.02 6.45
N SER A 424 35.91 -2.32 7.32
CA SER A 424 36.58 -1.32 8.16
C SER A 424 38.04 -1.19 7.75
N PRO A 425 38.38 -0.28 6.81
CA PRO A 425 39.75 0.07 6.50
C PRO A 425 40.33 1.00 7.58
N SER A 426 41.62 0.90 7.87
CA SER A 426 42.30 1.85 8.76
C SER A 426 42.52 3.20 8.07
N ALA A 427 42.59 4.29 8.83
CA ALA A 427 42.82 5.63 8.26
C ALA A 427 44.18 5.75 7.53
N ALA A 428 45.16 4.92 7.90
CA ALA A 428 46.44 4.82 7.19
C ALA A 428 46.29 4.08 5.84
N GLN A 429 45.42 3.06 5.76
CA GLN A 429 45.15 2.29 4.54
C GLN A 429 44.56 3.12 3.40
N LEU A 430 43.69 4.07 3.72
CA LEU A 430 43.10 4.97 2.72
C LEU A 430 44.10 5.99 2.15
N ASN A 431 45.26 6.16 2.78
CA ASN A 431 46.28 7.16 2.44
C ASN A 431 47.60 6.55 1.91
N LEU A 432 47.66 5.23 1.69
CA LEU A 432 48.91 4.56 1.29
C LEU A 432 49.02 4.43 -0.24
N ALA A 433 50.07 5.05 -0.80
CA ALA A 433 50.69 4.84 -2.12
C ALA A 433 49.76 4.50 -3.30
N GLY A 434 48.57 5.09 -3.37
CA GLY A 434 47.62 4.92 -4.45
C GLY A 434 46.28 5.59 -4.15
N ILE A 435 45.63 6.10 -5.19
CA ILE A 435 44.35 6.78 -5.08
C ILE A 435 43.24 5.77 -4.83
N PHE A 436 42.53 5.86 -3.71
CA PHE A 436 41.42 4.98 -3.39
C PHE A 436 40.28 5.07 -4.41
N HIS A 437 39.84 3.91 -4.92
CA HIS A 437 38.79 3.76 -5.94
C HIS A 437 37.65 2.81 -5.54
N GLY A 438 37.62 2.33 -4.29
CA GLY A 438 36.56 1.47 -3.79
C GLY A 438 37.03 0.07 -3.37
N TYR A 439 36.16 -0.93 -3.53
CA TYR A 439 36.39 -2.30 -3.09
C TYR A 439 35.98 -3.30 -4.18
N ILE A 440 36.58 -4.49 -4.16
CA ILE A 440 36.05 -5.67 -4.87
C ILE A 440 35.67 -6.70 -3.82
N ILE A 441 34.42 -7.14 -3.87
CA ILE A 441 33.87 -8.12 -2.95
C ILE A 441 33.78 -9.43 -3.72
N PHE A 442 34.36 -10.47 -3.16
CA PHE A 442 34.32 -11.82 -3.67
C PHE A 442 33.42 -12.65 -2.80
N TYR A 443 32.51 -13.41 -3.40
CA TYR A 443 31.60 -14.29 -2.68
C TYR A 443 31.37 -15.58 -3.47
N LYS A 444 31.22 -16.68 -2.76
CA LYS A 444 30.82 -17.97 -3.33
C LYS A 444 30.00 -18.76 -2.33
N GLU A 445 29.22 -19.68 -2.84
CA GLU A 445 28.64 -20.74 -2.01
C GLU A 445 29.79 -21.59 -1.48
N ILE A 446 29.71 -22.01 -0.22
CA ILE A 446 30.85 -22.68 0.43
C ILE A 446 31.29 -23.95 -0.30
N ASP A 447 30.34 -24.62 -0.96
CA ASP A 447 30.56 -25.84 -1.75
C ASP A 447 31.05 -25.56 -3.18
N GLU A 448 31.02 -24.31 -3.65
CA GLU A 448 31.51 -23.93 -4.96
C GLU A 448 33.03 -23.67 -4.96
N VAL A 449 33.66 -23.92 -6.12
CA VAL A 449 35.11 -23.75 -6.29
C VAL A 449 35.46 -22.28 -6.58
N ASN A 450 34.67 -21.61 -7.41
CA ASN A 450 35.00 -20.29 -7.96
C ASN A 450 34.24 -19.15 -7.26
N TYR A 451 34.93 -18.04 -7.00
CA TYR A 451 34.28 -16.82 -6.49
C TYR A 451 33.64 -16.00 -7.61
N GLN A 452 32.44 -15.50 -7.34
CA GLN A 452 31.87 -14.35 -8.04
C GLN A 452 32.44 -13.07 -7.45
N SER A 453 32.48 -11.98 -8.23
CA SER A 453 33.02 -10.70 -7.77
C SER A 453 32.13 -9.53 -8.14
N GLN A 454 31.95 -8.60 -7.20
CA GLN A 454 31.28 -7.32 -7.39
C GLN A 454 32.25 -6.17 -7.09
N ARG A 455 32.43 -5.26 -8.05
CA ARG A 455 33.22 -4.04 -7.85
C ARG A 455 32.32 -2.91 -7.35
N VAL A 456 32.69 -2.31 -6.22
CA VAL A 456 31.96 -1.21 -5.58
C VAL A 456 32.83 0.03 -5.62
N ILE A 457 32.42 1.03 -6.39
CA ILE A 457 33.10 2.33 -6.50
C ILE A 457 32.46 3.29 -5.49
N SER A 458 32.79 3.12 -4.21
CA SER A 458 32.28 3.96 -3.12
C SER A 458 33.29 4.07 -1.99
N ALA A 459 33.32 5.23 -1.32
CA ALA A 459 34.02 5.41 -0.05
C ALA A 459 33.19 4.93 1.15
N GLU A 460 31.93 4.56 0.93
CA GLU A 460 31.10 3.95 1.96
C GLU A 460 31.68 2.62 2.42
N MET A 461 31.61 2.43 3.73
CA MET A 461 32.13 1.24 4.40
C MET A 461 31.12 0.10 4.45
N SER A 462 29.85 0.33 4.12
CA SER A 462 28.80 -0.70 4.15
C SER A 462 28.14 -0.82 2.79
N PHE A 463 27.92 -2.05 2.34
CA PHE A 463 27.38 -2.34 1.02
C PHE A 463 26.54 -3.62 1.03
N LEU A 464 25.55 -3.64 0.14
CA LEU A 464 24.66 -4.77 -0.04
C LEU A 464 25.16 -5.65 -1.18
N ILE A 465 25.27 -6.96 -0.93
CA ILE A 465 25.47 -7.99 -1.96
C ILE A 465 24.08 -8.54 -2.32
N PRO A 466 23.50 -8.19 -3.48
CA PRO A 466 22.18 -8.66 -3.88
C PRO A 466 22.25 -10.01 -4.61
N GLY A 467 21.10 -10.68 -4.75
CA GLY A 467 20.93 -11.83 -5.65
C GLY A 467 21.55 -13.14 -5.15
N LEU A 468 21.77 -13.26 -3.85
CA LEU A 468 22.26 -14.49 -3.23
C LEU A 468 21.12 -15.51 -3.09
N LYS A 469 21.46 -16.81 -3.12
CA LYS A 469 20.49 -17.87 -2.81
C LYS A 469 20.10 -17.80 -1.34
N HIS A 470 18.85 -18.11 -1.06
CA HIS A 470 18.33 -18.16 0.30
C HIS A 470 18.78 -19.43 1.04
N TRP A 471 18.87 -19.35 2.37
CA TRP A 471 19.35 -20.45 3.23
C TRP A 471 20.64 -21.11 2.72
N THR A 472 21.60 -20.30 2.27
CA THR A 472 22.83 -20.79 1.67
C THR A 472 24.01 -20.17 2.41
N LEU A 473 25.01 -21.01 2.71
CA LEU A 473 26.23 -20.59 3.37
C LEU A 473 27.20 -20.02 2.33
N TYR A 474 27.54 -18.75 2.49
CA TYR A 474 28.49 -18.04 1.64
C TYR A 474 29.80 -17.81 2.38
N ASP A 475 30.90 -17.99 1.66
CA ASP A 475 32.21 -17.46 2.04
C ASP A 475 32.48 -16.18 1.25
N ILE A 476 32.75 -15.10 1.98
CA ILE A 476 32.87 -13.75 1.46
C ILE A 476 34.18 -13.13 1.92
N TYR A 477 34.88 -12.45 1.01
CA TYR A 477 36.02 -11.61 1.34
C TYR A 477 36.02 -10.35 0.47
N ALA A 478 36.74 -9.32 0.89
CA ALA A 478 36.90 -8.09 0.14
C ALA A 478 38.37 -7.76 -0.09
N ARG A 479 38.62 -6.96 -1.12
CA ARG A 479 39.92 -6.35 -1.43
C ARG A 479 39.72 -4.86 -1.69
N LEU A 480 40.61 -4.03 -1.18
CA LEU A 480 40.62 -2.60 -1.48
C LEU A 480 41.09 -2.37 -2.92
N VAL A 481 40.54 -1.38 -3.61
CA VAL A 481 40.97 -0.99 -4.96
C VAL A 481 41.56 0.41 -4.91
N THR A 482 42.75 0.57 -5.47
CA THR A 482 43.37 1.86 -5.73
C THR A 482 43.68 2.02 -7.21
N LEU A 483 44.04 3.23 -7.65
CA LEU A 483 44.56 3.47 -8.99
C LEU A 483 45.84 2.66 -9.27
N ASN A 484 46.63 2.35 -8.24
CA ASN A 484 47.87 1.58 -8.39
C ASN A 484 47.67 0.06 -8.33
N GLY A 485 46.44 -0.40 -8.06
CA GLY A 485 46.10 -1.82 -8.06
C GLY A 485 45.19 -2.24 -6.92
N VAL A 486 44.95 -3.55 -6.82
CA VAL A 486 44.06 -4.19 -5.84
C VAL A 486 44.88 -4.64 -4.63
N GLY A 487 44.46 -4.24 -3.42
CA GLY A 487 45.11 -4.59 -2.15
C GLY A 487 44.93 -6.05 -1.73
N LYS A 488 45.48 -6.41 -0.56
CA LYS A 488 45.41 -7.77 0.02
C LYS A 488 43.97 -8.21 0.32
N ARG A 489 43.75 -9.52 0.33
CA ARG A 489 42.50 -10.17 0.76
C ARG A 489 42.22 -9.87 2.24
N SER A 490 40.96 -9.58 2.55
CA SER A 490 40.45 -9.45 3.92
C SER A 490 40.47 -10.78 4.68
N ASN A 491 40.05 -10.77 5.95
CA ASN A 491 39.59 -12.00 6.59
C ASN A 491 38.42 -12.63 5.82
N GLU A 492 38.23 -13.94 5.98
CA GLU A 492 37.05 -14.64 5.47
C GLU A 492 35.83 -14.33 6.35
N LEU A 493 34.69 -14.09 5.71
CA LEU A 493 33.39 -13.89 6.33
C LEU A 493 32.48 -15.00 5.86
N VAL A 494 32.26 -15.97 6.75
CA VAL A 494 31.32 -17.05 6.52
C VAL A 494 29.97 -16.64 7.08
N VAL A 495 28.96 -16.54 6.21
CA VAL A 495 27.64 -16.03 6.58
C VAL A 495 26.54 -16.81 5.87
N TRP A 496 25.50 -17.12 6.63
CA TRP A 496 24.27 -17.70 6.11
C TRP A 496 23.30 -16.61 5.64
N THR A 497 22.74 -16.77 4.44
CA THR A 497 21.52 -16.06 4.05
C THR A 497 20.32 -16.62 4.81
N ARG A 498 19.28 -15.79 5.02
CA ARG A 498 18.09 -16.25 5.75
C ARG A 498 17.27 -17.24 4.93
N PRO A 499 16.51 -18.15 5.57
CA PRO A 499 15.57 -18.99 4.85
C PRO A 499 14.38 -18.16 4.40
N VAL A 500 13.79 -18.57 3.28
CA VAL A 500 12.51 -18.03 2.81
C VAL A 500 11.44 -18.36 3.84
N ALA A 501 10.46 -17.48 3.98
CA ALA A 501 9.27 -17.80 4.75
C ALA A 501 8.51 -18.96 4.07
N PRO A 502 7.89 -19.89 4.82
CA PRO A 502 7.06 -20.94 4.25
C PRO A 502 5.96 -20.37 3.36
N GLU A 503 5.87 -20.88 2.12
CA GLU A 503 4.85 -20.50 1.14
C GLU A 503 3.60 -21.39 1.27
N ASN A 504 2.50 -20.94 0.66
CA ASN A 504 1.21 -21.66 0.65
C ASN A 504 0.68 -22.03 2.05
N VAL A 505 0.82 -21.11 3.01
CA VAL A 505 0.17 -21.24 4.31
C VAL A 505 -1.35 -21.21 4.12
N THR A 506 -2.00 -22.31 4.44
CA THR A 506 -3.45 -22.49 4.37
C THR A 506 -3.99 -22.75 5.76
N VAL A 507 -5.14 -22.17 6.05
CA VAL A 507 -5.80 -22.27 7.35
C VAL A 507 -7.24 -22.68 7.13
N TYR A 508 -7.68 -23.73 7.82
CA TYR A 508 -9.06 -24.21 7.80
C TYR A 508 -9.49 -24.71 9.18
N SER A 509 -10.79 -24.94 9.38
CA SER A 509 -11.35 -25.41 10.65
C SER A 509 -11.92 -26.81 10.52
N ILE A 510 -11.60 -27.70 11.47
CA ILE A 510 -12.25 -29.00 11.65
C ILE A 510 -12.54 -29.17 13.14
N ASN A 511 -13.76 -29.56 13.51
CA ASN A 511 -14.15 -29.90 14.90
C ASN A 511 -13.72 -28.87 15.97
N ARG A 512 -13.88 -27.56 15.70
CA ARG A 512 -13.46 -26.44 16.58
C ARG A 512 -11.93 -26.33 16.80
N GLY A 513 -11.12 -27.00 15.99
CA GLY A 513 -9.66 -26.84 15.91
C GLY A 513 -9.25 -25.99 14.69
N LEU A 514 -8.21 -25.18 14.84
CA LEU A 514 -7.60 -24.42 13.75
C LEU A 514 -6.47 -25.27 13.14
N HIS A 515 -6.66 -25.70 11.89
CA HIS A 515 -5.68 -26.48 11.15
C HIS A 515 -4.88 -25.54 10.27
N VAL A 516 -3.57 -25.54 10.47
CA VAL A 516 -2.62 -24.75 9.69
C VAL A 516 -1.75 -25.72 8.90
N HIS A 517 -1.62 -25.51 7.60
CA HIS A 517 -0.80 -26.31 6.70
C HIS A 517 0.05 -25.40 5.83
N TRP A 518 1.29 -25.80 5.52
CA TRP A 518 2.20 -25.04 4.66
C TRP A 518 2.99 -25.98 3.75
N GLU A 519 3.56 -25.44 2.67
CA GLU A 519 4.37 -26.22 1.75
C GLU A 519 5.75 -26.56 2.34
N ASN A 520 6.27 -27.74 1.96
CA ASN A 520 7.56 -28.20 2.43
C ASN A 520 8.69 -27.37 1.78
N ILE A 521 9.58 -26.85 2.62
CA ILE A 521 10.84 -26.28 2.16
C ILE A 521 11.84 -27.45 2.11
N ASN A 522 12.12 -27.96 0.91
CA ASN A 522 13.05 -29.09 0.68
C ASN A 522 14.48 -28.76 1.14
N SER A 523 14.75 -28.85 2.43
CA SER A 523 16.08 -28.68 3.05
C SER A 523 16.20 -29.60 4.26
N SER A 524 17.21 -30.48 4.26
CA SER A 524 17.51 -31.39 5.37
C SER A 524 17.99 -30.69 6.65
N GLU A 525 18.16 -29.37 6.61
CA GLU A 525 18.73 -28.56 7.69
C GLU A 525 17.70 -27.67 8.42
N ILE A 526 16.41 -27.79 8.09
CA ILE A 526 15.34 -27.21 8.90
C ILE A 526 15.11 -28.10 10.10
N HIS A 527 15.42 -27.60 11.28
CA HIS A 527 15.22 -28.34 12.53
C HIS A 527 13.78 -28.25 13.01
N GLN A 528 13.15 -27.08 12.87
CA GLN A 528 11.79 -26.82 13.36
C GLN A 528 11.10 -25.69 12.61
N TYR A 529 9.77 -25.69 12.63
CA TYR A 529 8.93 -24.56 12.26
C TYR A 529 8.34 -23.91 13.50
N ARG A 530 8.18 -22.59 13.48
CA ARG A 530 7.45 -21.87 14.53
C ARG A 530 6.21 -21.24 13.92
N VAL A 531 5.05 -21.58 14.49
CA VAL A 531 3.75 -21.05 14.08
C VAL A 531 3.28 -20.05 15.14
N LEU A 532 3.05 -18.81 14.70
CA LEU A 532 2.48 -17.75 15.51
C LEU A 532 0.99 -17.62 15.16
N VAL A 533 0.12 -17.85 16.14
CA VAL A 533 -1.33 -17.69 16.00
C VAL A 533 -1.78 -16.61 16.98
N THR A 534 -2.30 -15.49 16.47
CA THR A 534 -2.77 -14.39 17.33
C THR A 534 -4.23 -14.07 17.07
N ALA A 535 -5.00 -13.95 18.16
CA ALA A 535 -6.37 -13.45 18.09
C ALA A 535 -6.35 -11.93 17.84
N VAL A 536 -7.04 -11.49 16.79
CA VAL A 536 -7.09 -10.08 16.37
C VAL A 536 -8.22 -9.37 17.13
N TYR A 537 -8.09 -9.26 18.46
CA TYR A 537 -8.91 -8.36 19.27
C TYR A 537 -8.00 -7.52 20.14
N TYR A 538 -8.15 -6.20 20.04
CA TYR A 538 -7.62 -5.17 20.94
C TYR A 538 -6.24 -5.47 21.56
N THR A 539 -5.22 -4.81 20.99
CA THR A 539 -3.97 -4.38 21.66
C THR A 539 -3.66 -4.99 23.02
N ASN A 540 -2.58 -5.78 23.05
CA ASN A 540 -1.83 -6.28 24.21
C ASN A 540 -2.43 -7.48 24.94
N ASN A 541 -1.88 -8.64 24.56
CA ASN A 541 -1.65 -9.81 25.40
C ASN A 541 -2.90 -10.47 25.98
N ASN A 542 -3.48 -11.36 25.17
CA ASN A 542 -3.49 -12.80 25.45
C ASN A 542 -3.98 -13.54 24.20
N ALA A 543 -3.04 -14.01 23.37
CA ALA A 543 -3.32 -14.90 22.25
C ALA A 543 -3.62 -16.31 22.78
N THR A 544 -4.68 -16.95 22.29
CA THR A 544 -5.09 -18.31 22.71
C THR A 544 -4.35 -19.45 22.00
N CYS A 545 -3.17 -19.18 21.44
CA CYS A 545 -2.09 -20.15 21.22
C CYS A 545 -0.78 -19.36 21.20
N ASN A 546 0.05 -19.44 22.23
CA ASN A 546 1.41 -18.89 22.18
C ASN A 546 2.18 -19.54 21.02
N GLU A 547 3.25 -18.89 20.54
CA GLU A 547 4.17 -19.45 19.54
C GLU A 547 4.40 -20.95 19.78
N THR A 548 3.95 -21.78 18.86
CA THR A 548 4.10 -23.24 18.94
C THR A 548 5.25 -23.67 18.04
N VAL A 549 6.06 -24.59 18.56
CA VAL A 549 7.21 -25.14 17.85
C VAL A 549 6.82 -26.52 17.32
N VAL A 550 6.99 -26.71 16.03
CA VAL A 550 6.65 -27.90 15.25
C VAL A 550 7.94 -28.48 14.68
N SER A 551 8.09 -29.80 14.64
CA SER A 551 9.32 -30.41 14.13
C SER A 551 9.54 -30.05 12.65
N GLY A 552 10.79 -30.02 12.18
CA GLY A 552 11.12 -29.66 10.79
C GLY A 552 10.57 -30.63 9.75
N LEU A 553 10.11 -31.81 10.17
CA LEU A 553 9.49 -32.83 9.31
C LEU A 553 7.96 -32.69 9.24
N ASP A 554 7.36 -31.93 10.16
CA ASP A 554 5.92 -31.72 10.23
C ASP A 554 5.54 -30.44 9.49
N HIS A 555 4.58 -30.54 8.57
CA HIS A 555 4.10 -29.42 7.72
C HIS A 555 2.67 -29.01 8.04
N SER A 556 2.19 -29.42 9.20
CA SER A 556 0.85 -29.10 9.67
C SER A 556 0.84 -28.97 11.18
N LEU A 557 0.01 -28.05 11.67
CA LEU A 557 -0.27 -27.86 13.09
C LEU A 557 -1.78 -27.83 13.30
N VAL A 558 -2.23 -28.47 14.38
CA VAL A 558 -3.60 -28.36 14.87
C VAL A 558 -3.59 -27.61 16.19
N CYS A 559 -4.23 -26.44 16.20
CA CYS A 559 -4.49 -25.71 17.44
C CYS A 559 -5.86 -26.13 17.97
N GLU A 560 -5.87 -26.78 19.13
CA GLU A 560 -7.10 -27.16 19.85
C GLU A 560 -7.56 -26.02 20.79
N ASN A 561 -8.84 -26.03 21.18
CA ASN A 561 -9.45 -25.03 22.09
C ASN A 561 -9.45 -23.58 21.59
N VAL A 562 -9.76 -23.40 20.31
CA VAL A 562 -9.82 -22.09 19.66
C VAL A 562 -11.23 -21.51 19.76
N ASN A 563 -11.38 -20.22 20.04
CA ASN A 563 -12.68 -19.59 20.24
C ASN A 563 -13.35 -19.29 18.88
N SER A 564 -14.63 -19.64 18.75
CA SER A 564 -15.43 -19.27 17.58
C SER A 564 -15.68 -17.75 17.51
N PHE A 565 -15.96 -17.26 16.30
CA PHE A 565 -16.12 -15.86 15.90
C PHE A 565 -14.90 -14.96 16.06
N ILE A 566 -13.75 -15.51 16.46
CA ILE A 566 -12.48 -14.79 16.56
C ILE A 566 -11.75 -14.79 15.21
N ASN A 567 -11.31 -13.61 14.76
CA ASN A 567 -10.39 -13.52 13.64
C ASN A 567 -8.98 -13.83 14.14
N TYR A 568 -8.38 -14.91 13.63
CA TYR A 568 -7.03 -15.31 13.94
C TYR A 568 -6.11 -14.88 12.81
N SER A 569 -4.96 -14.30 13.15
CA SER A 569 -3.86 -14.14 12.22
C SER A 569 -2.84 -15.24 12.48
N VAL A 570 -2.47 -15.96 11.41
CA VAL A 570 -1.55 -17.09 11.45
C VAL A 570 -0.35 -16.76 10.59
N ALA A 571 0.85 -16.84 11.16
CA ALA A 571 2.11 -16.67 10.43
C ALA A 571 3.08 -17.79 10.80
N VAL A 572 3.79 -18.34 9.81
CA VAL A 572 4.73 -19.45 10.00
C VAL A 572 6.14 -18.99 9.65
N ARG A 573 7.16 -19.42 10.40
CA ARG A 573 8.57 -19.26 10.03
C ARG A 573 9.34 -20.57 10.19
N ALA A 574 10.38 -20.74 9.39
CA ALA A 574 11.33 -21.84 9.55
C ALA A 574 12.47 -21.44 10.50
N GLU A 575 12.92 -22.37 11.33
CA GLU A 575 14.05 -22.22 12.25
C GLU A 575 15.04 -23.40 12.08
N GLY A 576 16.27 -23.08 11.72
CA GLY A 576 17.41 -24.01 11.73
C GLY A 576 18.57 -23.37 12.51
N ASN A 577 19.78 -23.35 11.94
CA ASN A 577 20.91 -22.61 12.52
C ASN A 577 20.68 -21.07 12.58
N ILE A 578 19.83 -20.55 11.69
CA ILE A 578 19.36 -19.17 11.67
C ILE A 578 17.83 -19.12 11.66
N VAL A 579 17.26 -18.09 12.30
CA VAL A 579 15.81 -17.84 12.37
C VAL A 579 15.31 -17.13 11.11
N GLY A 580 14.36 -17.75 10.41
CA GLY A 580 13.67 -17.21 9.24
C GLY A 580 12.73 -16.04 9.53
N ALA A 581 12.30 -15.38 8.45
CA ALA A 581 11.20 -14.42 8.52
C ALA A 581 9.87 -15.16 8.64
N TYR A 582 8.86 -14.51 9.22
CA TYR A 582 7.47 -14.98 9.20
C TYR A 582 6.88 -14.81 7.81
N SER A 583 6.00 -15.73 7.42
CA SER A 583 5.14 -15.61 6.24
C SER A 583 4.20 -14.41 6.39
N GLU A 584 3.64 -13.97 5.26
CA GLU A 584 2.50 -13.04 5.30
C GLU A 584 1.36 -13.65 6.15
N PRO A 585 0.72 -12.87 7.04
CA PRO A 585 -0.27 -13.40 7.95
C PRO A 585 -1.55 -13.80 7.21
N VAL A 586 -1.98 -15.04 7.42
CA VAL A 586 -3.28 -15.53 6.94
C VAL A 586 -4.33 -15.25 7.99
N TYR A 587 -5.36 -14.52 7.62
CA TYR A 587 -6.50 -14.21 8.49
C TYR A 587 -7.60 -15.25 8.29
N PHE A 588 -8.04 -15.87 9.39
CA PHE A 588 -9.08 -16.89 9.37
C PHE A 588 -10.05 -16.71 10.55
N MET A 589 -11.35 -16.68 10.27
CA MET A 589 -12.39 -16.63 11.29
C MET A 589 -13.07 -18.00 11.40
N ILE A 590 -13.17 -18.51 12.63
CA ILE A 590 -13.91 -19.75 12.91
C ILE A 590 -15.39 -19.39 13.05
N GLU A 591 -16.24 -19.75 12.09
CA GLU A 591 -17.70 -19.58 12.21
C GLU A 591 -18.27 -20.47 13.33
N ALA A 592 -19.30 -20.01 14.05
CA ALA A 592 -19.95 -20.88 15.03
C ALA A 592 -20.89 -21.90 14.38
N GLU A 593 -21.01 -23.03 15.04
CA GLU A 593 -21.96 -24.06 14.66
C GLU A 593 -23.39 -23.62 15.02
N ALA A 594 -24.23 -23.46 13.99
CA ALA A 594 -25.62 -23.07 14.13
C ALA A 594 -26.44 -24.13 14.89
N LEU A 595 -27.51 -23.71 15.58
CA LEU A 595 -28.49 -24.64 16.17
C LEU A 595 -29.16 -25.45 15.05
N LYS A 596 -28.82 -26.73 14.91
CA LYS A 596 -29.34 -27.59 13.82
C LYS A 596 -30.70 -28.22 14.16
N GLU A 597 -31.09 -28.28 15.43
CA GLU A 597 -32.28 -29.03 15.89
C GLU A 597 -33.22 -28.17 16.77
N PRO A 598 -34.56 -28.29 16.60
CA PRO A 598 -35.57 -27.63 17.43
C PRO A 598 -35.83 -28.40 18.74
N PRO A 599 -36.53 -27.82 19.74
CA PRO A 599 -36.93 -28.54 20.95
C PRO A 599 -37.63 -29.88 20.63
N PRO A 600 -37.29 -31.00 21.29
CA PRO A 600 -37.73 -32.34 20.85
C PRO A 600 -39.25 -32.54 20.88
N SER A 601 -39.95 -31.87 21.78
CA SER A 601 -41.41 -31.93 21.87
C SER A 601 -41.98 -30.62 22.41
N ILE A 602 -43.22 -30.32 22.01
CA ILE A 602 -44.04 -29.22 22.50
C ILE A 602 -45.46 -29.73 22.79
N GLU A 603 -45.95 -29.44 23.99
CA GLU A 603 -47.28 -29.83 24.47
C GLU A 603 -48.06 -28.56 24.88
N LEU A 604 -49.35 -28.52 24.56
CA LEU A 604 -50.24 -27.40 24.85
C LEU A 604 -51.43 -27.88 25.66
N SER A 605 -51.81 -27.14 26.71
CA SER A 605 -53.05 -27.37 27.47
C SER A 605 -53.81 -26.06 27.70
N PRO A 606 -55.15 -26.07 27.57
CA PRO A 606 -55.94 -24.86 27.80
C PRO A 606 -55.99 -24.60 29.31
N TRP A 607 -55.69 -23.37 29.73
CA TRP A 607 -55.62 -23.02 31.14
C TRP A 607 -56.79 -22.14 31.59
N SER A 608 -57.10 -21.10 30.82
CA SER A 608 -58.24 -20.20 31.07
C SER A 608 -58.81 -19.64 29.76
N LEU A 609 -59.79 -18.75 29.88
CA LEU A 609 -60.45 -18.08 28.75
C LEU A 609 -59.49 -17.28 27.88
N SER A 610 -58.39 -16.79 28.47
CA SER A 610 -57.38 -15.98 27.80
C SER A 610 -55.96 -16.49 28.02
N ALA A 611 -55.80 -17.77 28.42
CA ALA A 611 -54.49 -18.34 28.64
C ALA A 611 -54.32 -19.80 28.18
N ILE A 612 -53.15 -20.08 27.61
CA ILE A 612 -52.68 -21.41 27.21
C ILE A 612 -51.40 -21.72 27.99
N GLN A 613 -51.30 -22.93 28.51
CA GLN A 613 -50.05 -23.45 29.06
C GLN A 613 -49.27 -24.19 27.97
N VAL A 614 -48.02 -23.81 27.78
CA VAL A 614 -47.08 -24.38 26.81
C VAL A 614 -45.95 -25.07 27.58
N SER A 615 -45.66 -26.31 27.25
CA SER A 615 -44.54 -27.08 27.80
C SER A 615 -43.67 -27.68 26.69
N TRP A 616 -42.36 -27.72 26.88
CA TRP A 616 -41.41 -28.25 25.91
C TRP A 616 -40.29 -29.05 26.58
N SER A 617 -39.72 -30.01 25.86
CA SER A 617 -38.52 -30.73 26.32
C SER A 617 -37.26 -29.89 26.13
N PRO A 618 -36.28 -29.96 27.06
CA PRO A 618 -35.05 -29.19 26.96
C PRO A 618 -34.15 -29.67 25.81
N LEU A 619 -33.56 -28.72 25.09
CA LEU A 619 -32.51 -28.90 24.10
C LEU A 619 -31.15 -29.07 24.77
N SER A 620 -30.38 -30.08 24.36
CA SER A 620 -29.00 -30.28 24.82
C SER A 620 -28.02 -29.56 23.87
N PHE A 621 -27.74 -28.29 24.14
CA PHE A 621 -26.76 -27.49 23.39
C PHE A 621 -26.00 -26.53 24.31
N GLU A 622 -24.66 -26.55 24.28
CA GLU A 622 -23.79 -25.84 25.24
C GLU A 622 -24.00 -24.31 25.26
N LEU A 623 -24.29 -23.72 24.09
CA LEU A 623 -24.44 -22.27 23.93
C LEU A 623 -25.91 -21.80 23.99
N LEU A 624 -26.84 -22.67 24.39
CA LEU A 624 -28.26 -22.33 24.49
C LEU A 624 -28.46 -21.28 25.59
N ARG A 625 -29.20 -20.22 25.30
CA ARG A 625 -29.51 -19.13 26.25
C ARG A 625 -30.96 -19.14 26.73
N GLY A 626 -31.83 -19.79 25.98
CA GLY A 626 -33.22 -19.92 26.33
C GLY A 626 -34.08 -20.33 25.13
N TYR A 627 -35.38 -20.08 25.24
CA TYR A 627 -36.38 -20.45 24.24
C TYR A 627 -37.23 -19.26 23.82
N VAL A 628 -37.70 -19.27 22.57
CA VAL A 628 -38.69 -18.32 22.05
C VAL A 628 -39.94 -19.11 21.64
N ILE A 629 -41.10 -18.71 22.14
CA ILE A 629 -42.40 -19.28 21.78
C ILE A 629 -43.08 -18.34 20.80
N PHE A 630 -43.48 -18.84 19.63
CA PHE A 630 -44.22 -18.12 18.61
C PHE A 630 -45.68 -18.57 18.64
N TYR A 631 -46.62 -17.64 18.66
CA TYR A 631 -48.06 -17.96 18.65
C TYR A 631 -48.88 -16.96 17.85
N LYS A 632 -49.94 -17.44 17.18
CA LYS A 632 -50.87 -16.59 16.44
C LYS A 632 -52.27 -17.20 16.35
N PRO A 633 -53.33 -16.37 16.34
CA PRO A 633 -54.70 -16.84 16.15
C PRO A 633 -54.91 -17.34 14.71
N MET A 634 -55.58 -18.46 14.56
CA MET A 634 -55.98 -19.01 13.27
C MET A 634 -57.23 -18.31 12.75
N GLU A 635 -57.22 -17.97 11.46
CA GLU A 635 -58.43 -17.55 10.76
C GLU A 635 -59.40 -18.72 10.62
N SER A 636 -60.67 -18.51 10.96
CA SER A 636 -61.71 -19.55 10.83
C SER A 636 -61.79 -20.04 9.36
N PRO A 637 -61.79 -21.37 9.11
CA PRO A 637 -61.89 -21.91 7.77
C PRO A 637 -63.28 -21.61 7.21
N GLY A 638 -63.38 -20.58 6.37
CA GLY A 638 -64.64 -20.19 5.73
C GLY A 638 -64.77 -18.72 5.33
N ARG A 639 -63.92 -17.82 5.84
CA ARG A 639 -63.90 -16.39 5.42
C ARG A 639 -62.57 -16.01 4.80
N ARG A 640 -62.27 -16.49 3.59
CA ARG A 640 -61.24 -15.85 2.76
C ARG A 640 -61.74 -14.50 2.25
N LYS A 641 -61.51 -13.42 3.02
CA LYS A 641 -61.41 -12.07 2.45
C LYS A 641 -59.96 -11.87 2.03
N ARG A 642 -59.71 -11.83 0.72
CA ARG A 642 -58.38 -11.74 0.08
C ARG A 642 -57.62 -10.41 0.33
N SER A 643 -57.92 -9.69 1.40
CA SER A 643 -57.33 -8.38 1.71
C SER A 643 -57.51 -7.96 3.18
N ALA A 644 -57.48 -8.91 4.12
CA ALA A 644 -57.24 -8.59 5.53
C ALA A 644 -55.72 -8.70 5.78
N PRO A 645 -55.09 -7.78 6.54
CA PRO A 645 -53.70 -7.94 6.95
C PRO A 645 -53.53 -9.27 7.70
N PRO A 646 -52.43 -10.01 7.50
CA PRO A 646 -52.17 -11.21 8.27
C PRO A 646 -52.17 -10.86 9.77
N LEU A 647 -52.92 -11.63 10.58
CA LEU A 647 -52.93 -11.49 12.03
C LEU A 647 -51.48 -11.59 12.53
N ALA A 648 -51.01 -10.59 13.27
CA ALA A 648 -49.61 -10.49 13.68
C ALA A 648 -49.19 -11.72 14.50
N GLU A 649 -48.05 -12.32 14.13
CA GLU A 649 -47.42 -13.37 14.91
C GLU A 649 -46.78 -12.76 16.17
N LEU A 650 -47.18 -13.26 17.33
CA LEU A 650 -46.67 -12.82 18.63
C LEU A 650 -45.56 -13.77 19.07
N ASN A 651 -44.61 -13.27 19.84
CA ASN A 651 -43.55 -14.07 20.42
C ASN A 651 -43.31 -13.74 21.90
N GLU A 652 -42.89 -14.75 22.65
CA GLU A 652 -42.47 -14.61 24.04
C GLU A 652 -41.09 -15.24 24.23
N THR A 653 -40.15 -14.50 24.82
CA THR A 653 -38.76 -14.95 25.01
C THR A 653 -38.52 -15.34 26.47
N ILE A 654 -38.02 -16.55 26.69
CA ILE A 654 -37.73 -17.13 27.99
C ILE A 654 -36.21 -17.26 28.13
N LYS A 655 -35.57 -16.34 28.86
CA LYS A 655 -34.12 -16.33 29.16
C LYS A 655 -33.78 -17.21 30.37
N SER A 656 -34.19 -18.48 30.35
CA SER A 656 -33.94 -19.44 31.43
C SER A 656 -33.91 -20.86 30.90
N LEU A 657 -32.81 -21.58 31.15
CA LEU A 657 -32.66 -22.99 30.76
C LEU A 657 -33.39 -23.96 31.69
N ASN A 658 -33.68 -23.52 32.92
CA ASN A 658 -34.38 -24.34 33.93
C ASN A 658 -35.90 -24.29 33.77
N THR A 659 -36.41 -23.56 32.78
CA THR A 659 -37.84 -23.38 32.55
C THR A 659 -38.29 -24.20 31.34
N SER A 660 -39.09 -25.24 31.58
CA SER A 660 -39.68 -26.10 30.53
C SER A 660 -41.19 -25.86 30.31
N ARG A 661 -41.77 -24.87 31.01
CA ARG A 661 -43.21 -24.55 30.97
C ARG A 661 -43.46 -23.05 31.06
N ARG A 662 -44.43 -22.53 30.30
CA ARG A 662 -44.83 -21.10 30.28
C ARG A 662 -46.32 -20.93 30.03
N PHE A 663 -46.93 -19.90 30.63
CA PHE A 663 -48.30 -19.50 30.36
C PHE A 663 -48.33 -18.33 29.39
N LEU A 664 -48.94 -18.54 28.22
CA LEU A 664 -49.29 -17.46 27.29
C LEU A 664 -50.60 -16.84 27.79
N THR A 665 -50.62 -15.55 28.12
CA THR A 665 -51.79 -14.85 28.68
C THR A 665 -52.25 -13.71 27.76
N GLY A 666 -53.47 -13.19 27.99
CA GLY A 666 -54.03 -12.10 27.17
C GLY A 666 -54.51 -12.55 25.78
N LEU A 667 -54.81 -13.84 25.63
CA LEU A 667 -55.29 -14.44 24.39
C LEU A 667 -56.79 -14.19 24.20
N ASN A 668 -57.24 -14.22 22.95
CA ASN A 668 -58.65 -14.11 22.59
C ASN A 668 -59.41 -15.36 23.03
N GLU A 669 -60.59 -15.13 23.60
CA GLU A 669 -61.50 -16.18 24.05
C GLU A 669 -62.03 -17.00 22.87
N PHE A 670 -62.25 -18.30 23.10
CA PHE A 670 -62.73 -19.26 22.11
C PHE A 670 -62.04 -19.17 20.73
N THR A 671 -60.72 -18.94 20.74
CA THR A 671 -59.93 -18.74 19.53
C THR A 671 -58.91 -19.85 19.38
N ASN A 672 -58.81 -20.42 18.18
CA ASN A 672 -57.80 -21.43 17.86
C ASN A 672 -56.45 -20.74 17.63
N TYR A 673 -55.40 -21.13 18.35
CA TYR A 673 -54.05 -20.60 18.24
C TYR A 673 -53.11 -21.64 17.67
N SER A 674 -52.23 -21.22 16.76
CA SER A 674 -51.07 -22.01 16.33
C SER A 674 -49.85 -21.61 17.14
N VAL A 675 -49.13 -22.57 17.72
CA VAL A 675 -47.98 -22.36 18.61
C VAL A 675 -46.76 -23.16 18.13
N GLN A 676 -45.56 -22.56 18.20
CA GLN A 676 -44.26 -23.17 17.91
C GLN A 676 -43.22 -22.72 18.95
N ALA A 677 -42.17 -23.51 19.16
CA ALA A 677 -41.03 -23.12 20.01
C ALA A 677 -39.70 -23.22 19.25
N ALA A 678 -38.71 -22.44 19.65
CA ALA A 678 -37.33 -22.53 19.14
C ALA A 678 -36.33 -22.23 20.26
N GLY A 679 -35.17 -22.89 20.26
CA GLY A 679 -34.04 -22.48 21.09
C GLY A 679 -33.37 -21.24 20.51
N PHE A 680 -32.77 -20.39 21.35
CA PHE A 680 -31.95 -19.27 20.87
C PHE A 680 -30.61 -19.20 21.61
N THR A 681 -29.61 -18.71 20.90
CA THR A 681 -28.27 -18.36 21.41
C THR A 681 -28.12 -16.84 21.49
N ASP A 682 -26.99 -16.31 21.96
CA ASP A 682 -26.75 -14.86 21.96
C ASP A 682 -26.76 -14.21 20.56
N PHE A 683 -26.73 -15.03 19.49
CA PHE A 683 -26.55 -14.59 18.11
C PHE A 683 -27.73 -14.94 17.18
N GLU A 684 -28.37 -16.10 17.36
CA GLU A 684 -29.43 -16.58 16.46
C GLU A 684 -30.56 -17.35 17.15
N VAL A 685 -31.72 -17.41 16.48
CA VAL A 685 -32.85 -18.28 16.85
C VAL A 685 -32.79 -19.52 15.96
N GLY A 686 -32.69 -20.69 16.57
CA GLY A 686 -32.62 -21.98 15.87
C GLY A 686 -33.93 -22.37 15.18
N PRO A 687 -33.98 -23.56 14.55
CA PRO A 687 -35.18 -24.04 13.87
C PRO A 687 -36.37 -24.14 14.81
N ARG A 688 -37.57 -23.90 14.27
CA ARG A 688 -38.84 -23.96 15.00
C ARG A 688 -39.36 -25.40 15.06
N THR A 689 -40.02 -25.77 16.15
CA THR A 689 -40.78 -27.02 16.25
C THR A 689 -41.89 -27.08 15.19
N ILE A 690 -42.46 -28.27 15.02
CA ILE A 690 -43.75 -28.42 14.35
C ILE A 690 -44.81 -27.51 14.99
N THR A 691 -45.76 -27.07 14.17
CA THR A 691 -46.88 -26.23 14.62
C THR A 691 -47.94 -27.07 15.31
N VAL A 692 -48.28 -26.72 16.56
CA VAL A 692 -49.36 -27.36 17.32
C VAL A 692 -50.51 -26.36 17.50
N TYR A 693 -51.75 -26.86 17.48
CA TYR A 693 -52.97 -26.05 17.52
C TYR A 693 -53.78 -26.30 18.79
N ILE A 694 -54.41 -25.26 19.33
CA ILE A 694 -55.24 -25.35 20.54
C ILE A 694 -56.29 -24.23 20.61
N ILE A 695 -57.45 -24.53 21.19
CA ILE A 695 -58.54 -23.56 21.38
C ILE A 695 -58.61 -23.16 22.86
N THR A 696 -58.76 -21.85 23.14
CA THR A 696 -59.00 -21.32 24.50
C THR A 696 -60.39 -21.74 25.03
N ASN A 697 -60.52 -22.00 26.34
CA ASN A 697 -61.75 -22.56 26.94
C ASN A 697 -63.00 -21.67 26.78
N GLN A 698 -64.20 -22.28 26.90
CA GLN A 698 -65.51 -21.61 26.81
C GLN A 698 -66.06 -21.19 28.19
N THR A 699 -66.92 -20.15 28.24
CA THR A 699 -67.60 -19.62 29.44
C THR A 699 -69.13 -19.57 29.33
N VAL A 700 -69.80 -19.35 30.47
CA VAL A 700 -71.21 -18.88 30.55
C VAL A 700 -71.38 -17.48 29.94
N PRO A 701 -72.57 -17.11 29.42
CA PRO A 701 -72.82 -15.77 28.89
C PRO A 701 -72.64 -14.73 30.00
N VAL A 702 -71.87 -13.67 29.76
CA VAL A 702 -71.59 -12.62 30.77
C VAL A 702 -72.64 -11.49 30.74
N VAL A 703 -73.55 -11.50 29.75
CA VAL A 703 -74.55 -10.45 29.51
C VAL A 703 -75.94 -11.07 29.34
N PRO A 704 -77.00 -10.52 29.96
CA PRO A 704 -78.37 -11.01 29.77
C PRO A 704 -78.91 -10.70 28.35
N PRO A 705 -79.95 -11.42 27.90
CA PRO A 705 -80.64 -11.13 26.63
C PRO A 705 -81.18 -9.69 26.58
N ARG A 706 -81.11 -9.06 25.41
CA ARG A 706 -81.60 -7.69 25.19
C ARG A 706 -82.99 -7.69 24.56
N GLY A 707 -83.65 -6.53 24.53
CA GLY A 707 -84.95 -6.36 23.86
C GLY A 707 -86.11 -7.16 24.47
N ILE A 708 -86.05 -7.46 25.78
CA ILE A 708 -87.08 -8.24 26.46
C ILE A 708 -88.40 -7.44 26.49
N LYS A 709 -89.45 -8.03 25.95
CA LYS A 709 -90.83 -7.50 25.95
C LYS A 709 -91.76 -8.57 26.48
N VAL A 710 -92.64 -8.18 27.41
CA VAL A 710 -93.65 -9.06 27.97
C VAL A 710 -95.03 -8.49 27.69
N THR A 711 -95.92 -9.29 27.10
CA THR A 711 -97.28 -8.90 26.76
C THR A 711 -98.26 -9.94 27.28
N SER A 712 -99.37 -9.50 27.90
CA SER A 712 -100.44 -10.41 28.30
C SER A 712 -101.23 -10.85 27.08
N ILE A 713 -101.44 -12.16 26.93
CA ILE A 713 -102.28 -12.71 25.84
C ILE A 713 -103.73 -12.86 26.33
N ASP A 714 -103.92 -13.44 27.52
CA ASP A 714 -105.22 -13.57 28.20
C ASP A 714 -105.06 -13.47 29.73
N SER A 715 -106.12 -13.77 30.51
CA SER A 715 -106.11 -13.67 31.96
C SER A 715 -105.19 -14.65 32.68
N THR A 716 -104.64 -15.67 31.99
CA THR A 716 -103.79 -16.70 32.60
C THR A 716 -102.48 -16.94 31.84
N THR A 717 -102.20 -16.13 30.81
CA THR A 717 -101.05 -16.32 29.92
C THR A 717 -100.29 -15.03 29.56
N LEU A 718 -98.96 -15.12 29.59
CA LEU A 718 -98.05 -14.04 29.18
C LEU A 718 -97.12 -14.53 28.06
N GLN A 719 -96.87 -13.68 27.06
CA GLN A 719 -95.85 -13.90 26.05
C GLN A 719 -94.61 -13.06 26.36
N VAL A 720 -93.46 -13.71 26.36
CA VAL A 720 -92.16 -13.10 26.62
C VAL A 720 -91.32 -13.24 25.35
N CYS A 721 -90.84 -12.13 24.80
CA CYS A 721 -90.01 -12.10 23.60
C CYS A 721 -88.69 -11.40 23.93
N TRP A 722 -87.56 -11.90 23.44
CA TRP A 722 -86.23 -11.29 23.60
C TRP A 722 -85.43 -11.35 22.32
N GLU A 723 -84.30 -10.65 22.28
CA GLU A 723 -83.31 -10.74 21.21
C GLU A 723 -82.28 -11.82 21.54
N ARG A 724 -81.79 -12.50 20.50
CA ARG A 724 -80.70 -13.47 20.64
C ARG A 724 -79.44 -12.77 21.15
N ILE A 725 -78.74 -13.39 22.11
CA ILE A 725 -77.43 -12.91 22.59
C ILE A 725 -76.44 -13.00 21.41
N PRO A 726 -75.90 -11.86 20.90
CA PRO A 726 -74.99 -11.88 19.76
C PRO A 726 -73.68 -12.59 20.10
N HIS A 727 -73.08 -13.27 19.12
CA HIS A 727 -71.74 -13.86 19.20
C HIS A 727 -71.53 -14.97 20.28
N PHE A 728 -72.59 -15.65 20.73
CA PHE A 728 -72.50 -16.79 21.65
C PHE A 728 -72.90 -18.12 20.97
N PRO A 729 -71.97 -18.83 20.28
CA PRO A 729 -72.26 -20.07 19.57
C PRO A 729 -72.51 -21.28 20.48
N SER A 730 -72.01 -21.25 21.72
CA SER A 730 -72.12 -22.33 22.70
C SER A 730 -73.38 -22.28 23.58
N LEU A 731 -74.32 -21.38 23.28
CA LEU A 731 -75.58 -21.26 24.02
C LEU A 731 -76.48 -22.46 23.74
N GLU A 732 -76.91 -23.16 24.79
CA GLU A 732 -77.77 -24.35 24.68
C GLU A 732 -79.25 -23.99 24.91
N GLU A 733 -79.53 -23.18 25.93
CA GLU A 733 -80.90 -22.86 26.37
C GLU A 733 -81.06 -21.41 26.88
N TYR A 734 -82.30 -20.94 26.95
CA TYR A 734 -82.72 -19.74 27.69
C TYR A 734 -83.66 -20.15 28.83
N GLU A 735 -83.41 -19.66 30.03
CA GLU A 735 -84.31 -19.84 31.19
C GLU A 735 -85.10 -18.54 31.46
N VAL A 736 -86.42 -18.66 31.51
CA VAL A 736 -87.36 -17.59 31.86
C VAL A 736 -87.85 -17.81 33.29
N HIS A 737 -87.47 -16.92 34.19
CA HIS A 737 -87.83 -16.94 35.60
C HIS A 737 -89.01 -15.98 35.83
N TYR A 738 -90.10 -16.46 36.42
CA TYR A 738 -91.29 -15.65 36.69
C TYR A 738 -91.82 -15.88 38.11
N THR A 739 -92.17 -14.80 38.81
CA THR A 739 -92.71 -14.80 40.18
C THR A 739 -93.90 -13.87 40.32
N PRO A 740 -94.92 -14.19 41.14
CA PRO A 740 -95.87 -13.19 41.62
C PRO A 740 -95.11 -12.09 42.40
N PHE A 741 -95.45 -10.84 42.13
CA PHE A 741 -94.76 -9.69 42.72
C PHE A 741 -94.92 -9.69 44.26
N GLY A 742 -93.80 -9.84 44.98
CA GLY A 742 -93.78 -9.93 46.45
C GLY A 742 -93.65 -11.35 47.04
N GLN A 743 -93.66 -12.40 46.22
CA GLN A 743 -93.32 -13.78 46.64
C GLN A 743 -91.93 -14.19 46.15
N GLY A 744 -91.18 -14.92 46.98
CA GLY A 744 -89.76 -15.21 46.76
C GLY A 744 -89.43 -16.44 45.90
N ASN A 745 -90.40 -17.31 45.59
CA ASN A 745 -90.13 -18.55 44.84
C ASN A 745 -90.43 -18.38 43.35
N ALA A 746 -89.40 -18.41 42.52
CA ALA A 746 -89.50 -18.30 41.06
C ALA A 746 -89.79 -19.64 40.40
N SER A 747 -90.84 -19.67 39.56
CA SER A 747 -91.04 -20.71 38.58
C SER A 747 -90.14 -20.45 37.36
N VAL A 748 -89.58 -21.52 36.81
CA VAL A 748 -88.59 -21.48 35.72
C VAL A 748 -89.11 -22.24 34.51
N LEU A 749 -89.03 -21.62 33.34
CA LEU A 749 -89.32 -22.23 32.04
C LEU A 749 -88.08 -22.18 31.14
N SER A 750 -87.59 -23.35 30.72
CA SER A 750 -86.46 -23.46 29.80
C SER A 750 -86.91 -23.54 28.34
N THR A 751 -86.18 -22.88 27.44
CA THR A 751 -86.38 -22.89 25.99
C THR A 751 -85.06 -23.11 25.26
N ARG A 752 -85.07 -23.69 24.06
CA ARG A 752 -83.85 -23.95 23.28
C ARG A 752 -83.21 -22.64 22.80
N ALA A 753 -81.89 -22.61 22.63
CA ALA A 753 -81.14 -21.40 22.24
C ALA A 753 -81.52 -20.73 20.90
N ASN A 754 -82.23 -21.44 20.01
CA ASN A 754 -82.74 -20.88 18.76
C ASN A 754 -84.14 -20.26 18.87
N ILE A 755 -84.79 -20.39 20.02
CA ILE A 755 -86.13 -19.85 20.31
C ILE A 755 -85.95 -18.60 21.17
N THR A 756 -86.48 -17.47 20.70
CA THR A 756 -86.41 -16.18 21.41
C THR A 756 -87.77 -15.68 21.90
N VAL A 757 -88.73 -16.59 22.02
CA VAL A 757 -90.10 -16.36 22.48
C VAL A 757 -90.53 -17.50 23.41
N ALA A 758 -91.11 -17.17 24.55
CA ALA A 758 -91.73 -18.12 25.47
C ALA A 758 -93.15 -17.69 25.85
N THR A 759 -94.02 -18.67 26.06
CA THR A 759 -95.39 -18.46 26.54
C THR A 759 -95.55 -19.06 27.92
N LEU A 760 -95.80 -18.20 28.92
CA LEU A 760 -96.09 -18.58 30.29
C LEU A 760 -97.59 -18.83 30.41
N THR A 761 -97.99 -19.97 30.99
CA THR A 761 -99.40 -20.39 31.10
C THR A 761 -99.72 -20.83 32.53
N GLY A 762 -101.01 -20.87 32.88
CA GLY A 762 -101.46 -21.25 34.23
C GLY A 762 -101.18 -20.19 35.29
N LEU A 763 -101.14 -18.91 34.89
CA LEU A 763 -100.95 -17.77 35.79
C LEU A 763 -102.28 -17.36 36.41
N ASP A 764 -102.23 -16.79 37.61
CA ASP A 764 -103.42 -16.31 38.29
C ASP A 764 -103.93 -14.99 37.66
N PRO A 765 -105.25 -14.85 37.47
CA PRO A 765 -105.83 -13.68 36.84
C PRO A 765 -105.73 -12.43 37.71
N SER A 766 -105.44 -11.29 37.08
CA SER A 766 -105.28 -9.96 37.70
C SER A 766 -104.10 -9.81 38.66
N LEU A 767 -103.11 -10.72 38.62
CA LEU A 767 -101.89 -10.67 39.43
C LEU A 767 -100.69 -10.12 38.64
N THR A 768 -99.84 -9.36 39.33
CA THR A 768 -98.61 -8.81 38.76
C THR A 768 -97.48 -9.82 38.89
N TYR A 769 -96.85 -10.18 37.78
CA TYR A 769 -95.70 -11.07 37.72
C TYR A 769 -94.42 -10.29 37.39
N SER A 770 -93.31 -10.66 38.01
CA SER A 770 -91.95 -10.22 37.68
C SER A 770 -91.28 -11.28 36.81
N VAL A 771 -90.93 -10.93 35.58
CA VAL A 771 -90.28 -11.83 34.60
C VAL A 771 -88.83 -11.43 34.36
N ARG A 772 -87.93 -12.42 34.32
CA ARG A 772 -86.49 -12.29 34.01
C ARG A 772 -86.04 -13.40 33.06
N VAL A 773 -85.05 -13.12 32.20
CA VAL A 773 -84.52 -14.11 31.24
C VAL A 773 -82.99 -14.20 31.35
N ALA A 774 -82.43 -15.41 31.29
CA ALA A 774 -80.99 -15.70 31.25
C ALA A 774 -80.64 -16.75 30.18
N GLY A 775 -79.41 -16.73 29.67
CA GLY A 775 -78.88 -17.77 28.78
C GLY A 775 -78.09 -18.83 29.54
N LYS A 776 -78.16 -20.09 29.09
CA LYS A 776 -77.53 -21.26 29.70
C LYS A 776 -76.65 -22.02 28.72
N THR A 777 -75.51 -22.48 29.22
CA THR A 777 -74.49 -23.28 28.50
C THR A 777 -74.16 -24.54 29.30
N ALA A 778 -73.38 -25.46 28.71
CA ALA A 778 -72.89 -26.65 29.40
C ALA A 778 -72.12 -26.35 30.71
N GLU A 779 -71.49 -25.17 30.81
CA GLU A 779 -70.73 -24.72 31.98
C GLU A 779 -71.60 -24.02 33.06
N GLY A 780 -72.86 -23.67 32.75
CA GLY A 780 -73.77 -23.03 33.72
C GLY A 780 -74.68 -21.92 33.17
N LEU A 781 -75.44 -21.28 34.08
CA LEU A 781 -76.39 -20.20 33.79
C LEU A 781 -75.73 -18.82 33.87
N GLY A 782 -75.92 -17.99 32.85
CA GLY A 782 -75.48 -16.58 32.82
C GLY A 782 -76.35 -15.66 33.71
N PRO A 783 -76.04 -14.35 33.76
CA PRO A 783 -76.79 -13.41 34.59
C PRO A 783 -78.22 -13.21 34.08
N LEU A 784 -79.17 -13.08 35.02
CA LEU A 784 -80.57 -12.75 34.75
C LEU A 784 -80.72 -11.28 34.31
N SER A 785 -81.66 -11.02 33.41
CA SER A 785 -82.06 -9.67 33.05
C SER A 785 -82.67 -8.90 34.23
N SER A 786 -82.78 -7.57 34.08
CA SER A 786 -83.60 -6.76 34.99
C SER A 786 -85.07 -7.26 35.01
N PRO A 787 -85.75 -7.20 36.16
CA PRO A 787 -87.14 -7.64 36.28
C PRO A 787 -88.09 -6.74 35.47
N ILE A 788 -89.00 -7.35 34.72
CA ILE A 788 -90.13 -6.66 34.07
C ILE A 788 -91.41 -7.07 34.81
N ALA A 789 -92.08 -6.09 35.42
CA ALA A 789 -93.36 -6.29 36.09
C ALA A 789 -94.52 -6.12 35.10
N ILE A 790 -95.42 -7.11 35.02
CA ILE A 790 -96.58 -7.10 34.12
C ILE A 790 -97.80 -7.72 34.82
N GLN A 791 -98.98 -7.16 34.63
CA GLN A 791 -100.24 -7.70 35.17
C GLN A 791 -100.98 -8.52 34.09
N THR A 792 -101.52 -9.68 34.45
CA THR A 792 -102.35 -10.49 33.55
C THR A 792 -103.67 -9.77 33.24
N SER A 793 -103.97 -9.57 31.94
CA SER A 793 -105.09 -8.77 31.44
C SER A 793 -106.00 -9.56 30.47
N ASN A 794 -107.26 -9.14 30.34
CA ASN A 794 -108.31 -9.88 29.62
C ASN A 794 -108.40 -9.62 28.10
N PHE A 795 -107.38 -9.02 27.44
CA PHE A 795 -107.47 -8.67 26.01
C PHE A 795 -106.15 -8.88 25.23
N SER A 796 -106.23 -9.57 24.10
CA SER A 796 -105.12 -9.92 23.19
C SER A 796 -104.86 -8.86 22.10
N LYS A 797 -103.60 -8.41 21.87
CA LYS A 797 -103.18 -7.79 20.59
C LYS A 797 -101.66 -7.83 20.27
N LEU A 798 -101.38 -8.27 19.03
CA LEU A 798 -100.23 -8.06 18.11
C LEU A 798 -98.82 -8.64 18.39
N THR A 799 -98.40 -9.53 17.48
CA THR A 799 -97.05 -10.11 17.32
C THR A 799 -96.12 -9.25 16.46
N CYS A 800 -94.81 -9.28 16.77
CA CYS A 800 -93.74 -8.55 16.10
C CYS A 800 -93.30 -9.23 14.77
N GLN A 801 -93.27 -8.51 13.64
CA GLN A 801 -92.60 -8.94 12.40
C GLN A 801 -91.39 -8.04 12.13
N LEU A 802 -90.21 -8.64 11.88
CA LEU A 802 -88.99 -7.98 11.44
C LEU A 802 -88.44 -8.74 10.23
N GLY A 803 -88.49 -8.13 9.05
CA GLY A 803 -87.99 -8.73 7.80
C GLY A 803 -87.94 -7.75 6.64
N ALA A 804 -86.90 -6.90 6.58
CA ALA A 804 -86.49 -6.20 5.37
C ALA A 804 -84.96 -6.25 5.25
N GLY A 805 -84.46 -7.04 4.29
CA GLY A 805 -83.04 -7.16 3.98
C GLY A 805 -82.54 -5.99 3.13
N LEU A 806 -81.28 -5.60 3.31
CA LEU A 806 -80.60 -4.51 2.60
C LEU A 806 -80.45 -4.80 1.08
N TYR A 807 -81.13 -4.02 0.24
CA TYR A 807 -80.95 -4.00 -1.22
C TYR A 807 -80.11 -2.79 -1.66
N VAL A 808 -79.34 -2.92 -2.76
CA VAL A 808 -78.42 -1.90 -3.31
C VAL A 808 -78.86 -1.49 -4.72
N ALA A 809 -78.99 -0.19 -5.01
CA ALA A 809 -79.38 0.29 -6.35
C ALA A 809 -78.17 0.74 -7.21
N ALA A 810 -78.26 0.52 -8.52
CA ALA A 810 -77.31 1.04 -9.53
C ALA A 810 -77.99 1.08 -10.91
N VAL A 811 -77.44 1.85 -11.86
CA VAL A 811 -77.97 1.96 -13.22
C VAL A 811 -77.77 0.65 -13.98
N GLN A 812 -78.81 0.11 -14.60
CA GLN A 812 -78.78 -1.20 -15.26
C GLN A 812 -77.69 -1.24 -16.35
N GLN A 813 -76.95 -2.35 -16.43
CA GLN A 813 -75.86 -2.60 -17.39
C GLN A 813 -74.62 -1.71 -17.27
N SER A 814 -74.59 -0.77 -16.31
CA SER A 814 -73.42 0.06 -16.03
C SER A 814 -72.26 -0.73 -15.40
N PRO A 815 -71.03 -0.19 -15.41
CA PRO A 815 -69.89 -0.77 -14.69
C PRO A 815 -70.19 -0.97 -13.20
N GLU A 816 -70.87 -0.01 -12.55
CA GLU A 816 -71.22 -0.06 -11.13
C GLU A 816 -72.22 -1.19 -10.83
N PHE A 817 -73.20 -1.41 -11.71
CA PHE A 817 -74.16 -2.51 -11.57
C PHE A 817 -73.49 -3.88 -11.73
N ARG A 818 -72.59 -4.03 -12.72
CA ARG A 818 -71.80 -5.25 -12.89
C ARG A 818 -70.84 -5.47 -11.73
N PHE A 819 -70.27 -4.40 -11.18
CA PHE A 819 -69.45 -4.44 -9.97
C PHE A 819 -70.24 -4.94 -8.77
N GLY A 820 -71.46 -4.43 -8.56
CA GLY A 820 -72.38 -4.89 -7.52
C GLY A 820 -72.68 -6.39 -7.62
N ILE A 821 -73.01 -6.88 -8.81
CA ILE A 821 -73.22 -8.32 -9.07
C ILE A 821 -71.96 -9.14 -8.78
N ARG A 822 -70.80 -8.70 -9.26
CA ARG A 822 -69.51 -9.40 -9.02
C ARG A 822 -69.09 -9.43 -7.56
N LYS A 823 -69.57 -8.48 -6.76
CA LYS A 823 -69.36 -8.44 -5.31
C LYS A 823 -70.50 -9.12 -4.53
N ASN A 824 -71.39 -9.85 -5.20
CA ASN A 824 -72.54 -10.53 -4.62
C ASN A 824 -73.47 -9.60 -3.81
N ALA A 825 -73.56 -8.33 -4.18
CA ALA A 825 -74.53 -7.42 -3.59
C ALA A 825 -75.94 -7.82 -4.03
N LYS A 826 -76.91 -7.76 -3.10
CA LYS A 826 -78.33 -7.93 -3.43
C LYS A 826 -78.82 -6.67 -4.13
N MET A 827 -78.72 -6.66 -5.46
CA MET A 827 -79.17 -5.53 -6.26
C MET A 827 -80.70 -5.43 -6.18
N ASP A 828 -81.23 -4.22 -6.12
CA ASP A 828 -82.67 -4.02 -6.19
C ASP A 828 -83.22 -4.53 -7.54
N ASN A 829 -84.44 -5.07 -7.53
CA ASN A 829 -85.04 -5.72 -8.71
C ASN A 829 -85.64 -4.71 -9.71
N VAL A 830 -85.54 -3.41 -9.42
CA VAL A 830 -86.03 -2.32 -10.27
C VAL A 830 -84.94 -1.90 -11.27
N SER A 831 -85.27 -1.86 -12.56
CA SER A 831 -84.32 -1.48 -13.61
C SER A 831 -84.17 0.04 -13.74
N TYR A 832 -83.19 0.62 -13.05
CA TYR A 832 -82.86 2.05 -13.16
C TYR A 832 -82.14 2.35 -14.47
N LYS A 833 -82.61 3.33 -15.24
CA LYS A 833 -82.00 3.68 -16.55
C LYS A 833 -81.12 4.91 -16.48
N THR A 834 -81.36 5.79 -15.52
CA THR A 834 -80.62 7.04 -15.37
C THR A 834 -80.10 7.22 -13.95
N PHE A 835 -79.01 7.97 -13.82
CA PHE A 835 -78.39 8.31 -12.53
C PHE A 835 -79.38 8.99 -11.57
N ARG A 836 -80.26 9.84 -12.11
CA ARG A 836 -81.24 10.61 -11.35
C ARG A 836 -82.34 9.74 -10.72
N GLU A 837 -82.73 8.65 -11.39
CA GLU A 837 -83.70 7.68 -10.86
C GLU A 837 -83.14 6.93 -9.64
N VAL A 838 -81.87 6.53 -9.70
CA VAL A 838 -81.18 5.88 -8.57
C VAL A 838 -81.09 6.84 -7.38
N PHE A 839 -80.77 8.11 -7.63
CA PHE A 839 -80.70 9.13 -6.58
C PHE A 839 -82.07 9.36 -5.91
N THR A 840 -83.17 9.48 -6.67
CA THR A 840 -84.52 9.62 -6.08
C THR A 840 -84.96 8.42 -5.26
N ALA A 841 -84.51 7.20 -5.62
CA ALA A 841 -84.80 6.00 -4.84
C ALA A 841 -84.04 5.96 -3.51
N LEU A 842 -82.86 6.59 -3.46
CA LEU A 842 -82.06 6.75 -2.25
C LEU A 842 -82.66 7.81 -1.31
N GLU A 843 -83.09 8.94 -1.86
CA GLU A 843 -83.69 10.05 -1.11
C GLU A 843 -85.06 9.69 -0.51
N SER A 844 -85.82 8.82 -1.18
CA SER A 844 -87.11 8.31 -0.68
C SER A 844 -86.99 7.15 0.32
N GLY A 845 -85.77 6.68 0.63
CA GLY A 845 -85.53 5.56 1.55
C GLY A 845 -85.99 4.19 1.02
N LYS A 846 -86.34 4.10 -0.27
CA LYS A 846 -86.73 2.84 -0.94
C LYS A 846 -85.57 1.85 -1.01
N VAL A 847 -84.35 2.37 -1.12
CA VAL A 847 -83.09 1.64 -1.03
C VAL A 847 -82.15 2.37 -0.09
N ILE A 848 -81.45 1.62 0.76
CA ILE A 848 -80.58 2.17 1.80
C ILE A 848 -79.18 2.50 1.25
N HIS A 849 -78.77 1.82 0.17
CA HIS A 849 -77.44 1.97 -0.43
C HIS A 849 -77.53 2.02 -1.97
N ALA A 850 -76.67 2.80 -2.61
CA ALA A 850 -76.49 2.80 -4.06
C ALA A 850 -75.02 2.88 -4.46
N LEU A 851 -74.71 2.42 -5.67
CA LEU A 851 -73.37 2.50 -6.28
C LEU A 851 -73.38 3.54 -7.41
N PHE A 852 -72.40 4.44 -7.37
CA PHE A 852 -72.24 5.54 -8.31
C PHE A 852 -70.78 5.66 -8.75
N ASP A 853 -70.57 6.07 -10.01
CA ASP A 853 -69.25 6.44 -10.52
C ASP A 853 -68.83 7.79 -9.93
N THR A 854 -67.57 7.90 -9.48
CA THR A 854 -67.02 9.12 -8.88
C THR A 854 -67.03 10.32 -9.83
N TYR A 855 -66.87 10.09 -11.14
CA TYR A 855 -67.00 11.12 -12.16
C TYR A 855 -68.45 11.57 -12.35
N ALA A 856 -69.43 10.66 -12.25
CA ALA A 856 -70.84 11.00 -12.33
C ALA A 856 -71.33 11.82 -11.11
N ILE A 857 -70.77 11.54 -9.92
CA ILE A 857 -70.99 12.37 -8.73
C ILE A 857 -70.35 13.76 -8.92
N GLY A 858 -69.13 13.80 -9.47
CA GLY A 858 -68.41 15.05 -9.72
C GLY A 858 -69.08 15.97 -10.75
N SER A 859 -69.67 15.41 -11.81
CA SER A 859 -70.35 16.18 -12.86
C SER A 859 -71.68 16.80 -12.42
N GLU A 860 -72.33 16.24 -11.42
CA GLU A 860 -73.66 16.64 -10.92
C GLU A 860 -73.61 17.04 -9.42
N ARG A 861 -72.52 17.70 -9.02
CA ARG A 861 -72.20 18.08 -7.62
C ARG A 861 -73.34 18.81 -6.90
N ALA A 862 -74.09 19.63 -7.64
CA ALA A 862 -75.23 20.39 -7.12
C ALA A 862 -76.39 19.51 -6.57
N LEU A 863 -76.51 18.25 -7.00
CA LEU A 863 -77.51 17.31 -6.49
C LEU A 863 -77.09 16.71 -5.14
N PHE A 864 -75.81 16.39 -4.94
CA PHE A 864 -75.32 15.77 -3.70
C PHE A 864 -75.07 16.79 -2.58
N ASP A 865 -74.70 18.02 -2.91
CA ASP A 865 -74.54 19.09 -1.92
C ASP A 865 -75.88 19.49 -1.26
N LYS A 866 -77.01 19.25 -1.94
CA LYS A 866 -78.37 19.47 -1.39
C LYS A 866 -78.81 18.38 -0.41
N ALA A 867 -78.36 17.14 -0.57
CA ALA A 867 -78.81 16.00 0.23
C ALA A 867 -77.88 15.72 1.42
N LYS A 868 -77.97 16.55 2.46
CA LYS A 868 -77.10 16.48 3.68
C LYS A 868 -77.19 15.18 4.49
N HIS A 869 -78.17 14.32 4.20
CA HIS A 869 -78.36 13.02 4.88
C HIS A 869 -77.67 11.86 4.13
N LEU A 870 -77.10 12.12 2.96
CA LEU A 870 -76.35 11.16 2.17
C LEU A 870 -74.85 11.44 2.35
N TYR A 871 -74.07 10.39 2.61
CA TYR A 871 -72.63 10.50 2.76
C TYR A 871 -71.95 9.36 2.00
N ILE A 872 -70.74 9.62 1.50
CA ILE A 872 -69.96 8.61 0.80
C ILE A 872 -69.43 7.62 1.85
N TYR A 873 -70.04 6.44 1.90
CA TYR A 873 -69.65 5.40 2.86
C TYR A 873 -68.28 4.78 2.51
N LYS A 874 -68.02 4.53 1.21
CA LYS A 874 -66.78 3.90 0.76
C LYS A 874 -66.54 4.11 -0.73
N ILE A 875 -65.33 4.51 -1.09
CA ILE A 875 -64.85 4.57 -2.48
C ILE A 875 -64.19 3.23 -2.81
N TYR A 876 -64.58 2.63 -3.92
CA TYR A 876 -64.01 1.38 -4.41
C TYR A 876 -63.19 1.64 -5.65
N ASP A 877 -61.88 1.39 -5.53
CA ASP A 877 -60.99 1.48 -6.67
C ASP A 877 -60.93 0.13 -7.40
N TYR A 878 -61.49 0.06 -8.60
CA TYR A 878 -61.63 -1.20 -9.33
C TYR A 878 -61.33 -1.02 -10.82
N SER A 879 -60.18 -1.55 -11.23
CA SER A 879 -59.63 -1.31 -12.57
C SER A 879 -60.53 -1.73 -13.73
N SER A 880 -61.49 -2.64 -13.53
CA SER A 880 -62.42 -3.06 -14.59
C SER A 880 -63.60 -2.11 -14.80
N THR A 881 -63.76 -1.05 -13.99
CA THR A 881 -64.72 0.02 -14.25
C THR A 881 -64.08 1.20 -14.99
N TYR A 882 -62.77 1.20 -15.21
CA TYR A 882 -62.10 2.24 -15.98
C TYR A 882 -62.38 2.06 -17.48
N GLY A 883 -63.35 2.80 -17.99
CA GLY A 883 -63.65 2.83 -19.41
C GLY A 883 -64.95 3.56 -19.69
N ILE A 884 -65.10 4.01 -20.93
CA ILE A 884 -66.35 4.58 -21.42
C ILE A 884 -67.23 3.40 -21.83
N VAL A 885 -68.40 3.27 -21.22
CA VAL A 885 -69.40 2.28 -21.65
C VAL A 885 -70.30 2.93 -22.70
N PHE A 886 -70.21 2.46 -23.93
CA PHE A 886 -71.17 2.84 -24.97
C PHE A 886 -72.43 1.98 -24.82
N GLY A 887 -73.59 2.64 -24.75
CA GLY A 887 -74.87 1.95 -24.78
C GLY A 887 -75.17 1.47 -26.19
N GLY A 888 -75.15 0.15 -26.40
CA GLY A 888 -75.66 -0.50 -27.62
C GLY A 888 -74.59 -1.00 -28.61
N ASP A 889 -75.01 -1.96 -29.46
CA ASP A 889 -74.17 -2.72 -30.38
C ASP A 889 -73.66 -1.87 -31.57
N SER A 890 -72.44 -1.34 -31.46
CA SER A 890 -71.65 -0.96 -32.62
C SER A 890 -70.17 -1.33 -32.41
N GLY A 891 -69.84 -2.60 -32.65
CA GLY A 891 -68.49 -3.12 -32.51
C GLY A 891 -67.45 -2.49 -33.45
N VAL A 892 -67.89 -1.81 -34.52
CA VAL A 892 -67.00 -1.08 -35.45
C VAL A 892 -66.56 0.24 -34.84
N LEU A 893 -67.48 0.99 -34.20
CA LEU A 893 -67.13 2.25 -33.54
C LEU A 893 -66.20 2.01 -32.36
N GLN A 894 -66.42 0.91 -31.62
CA GLN A 894 -65.58 0.49 -30.51
C GLN A 894 -64.13 0.22 -30.94
N LYS A 895 -63.93 -0.49 -32.06
CA LYS A 895 -62.58 -0.73 -32.61
C LYS A 895 -61.88 0.56 -33.05
N CYS A 896 -62.60 1.47 -33.69
CA CYS A 896 -62.04 2.77 -34.09
C CYS A 896 -61.64 3.62 -32.88
N PHE A 897 -62.47 3.62 -31.83
CA PHE A 897 -62.15 4.35 -30.59
C PHE A 897 -60.99 3.72 -29.81
N ASP A 898 -60.88 2.39 -29.78
CA ASP A 898 -59.74 1.71 -29.14
C ASP A 898 -58.43 2.01 -29.87
N LEU A 899 -58.46 2.12 -31.20
CA LEU A 899 -57.31 2.56 -32.01
C LEU A 899 -56.96 4.02 -31.74
N PHE A 900 -57.94 4.92 -31.70
CA PHE A 900 -57.74 6.33 -31.36
C PHE A 900 -57.19 6.50 -29.94
N LYS A 901 -57.73 5.76 -28.96
CA LYS A 901 -57.29 5.77 -27.57
C LYS A 901 -55.85 5.30 -27.42
N ARG A 902 -55.43 4.26 -28.16
CA ARG A 902 -54.03 3.80 -28.15
C ARG A 902 -53.07 4.84 -28.73
N GLY A 903 -53.49 5.58 -29.76
CA GLY A 903 -52.67 6.64 -30.37
C GLY A 903 -52.58 7.92 -29.54
N ASN A 904 -53.65 8.30 -28.84
CA ASN A 904 -53.79 9.63 -28.23
C ASN A 904 -53.99 9.58 -26.70
N ILE A 905 -53.56 8.49 -26.04
CA ILE A 905 -53.84 8.28 -24.61
C ILE A 905 -53.28 9.39 -23.73
N ALA A 906 -52.12 9.94 -24.08
CA ALA A 906 -51.46 11.00 -23.32
C ALA A 906 -52.26 12.32 -23.35
N ASP A 907 -52.77 12.72 -24.51
CA ASP A 907 -53.57 13.94 -24.67
C ASP A 907 -54.94 13.81 -24.02
N ILE A 908 -55.54 12.61 -24.09
CA ILE A 908 -56.81 12.31 -23.40
C ILE A 908 -56.63 12.43 -21.89
N PHE A 909 -55.58 11.82 -21.32
CA PHE A 909 -55.31 11.95 -19.89
C PHE A 909 -54.92 13.36 -19.47
N LYS A 910 -54.25 14.12 -20.35
CA LYS A 910 -53.93 15.54 -20.11
C LYS A 910 -55.19 16.40 -20.06
N ASN A 911 -56.12 16.24 -21.00
CA ASN A 911 -57.40 16.95 -21.00
C ASN A 911 -58.30 16.59 -19.82
N ILE A 912 -58.29 15.32 -19.38
CA ILE A 912 -59.03 14.86 -18.19
C ILE A 912 -58.44 15.51 -16.92
N LYS A 913 -57.11 15.62 -16.84
CA LYS A 913 -56.43 16.22 -15.70
C LYS A 913 -56.59 17.76 -15.63
N GLU A 914 -56.75 18.41 -16.78
CA GLU A 914 -56.92 19.87 -16.86
C GLU A 914 -58.38 20.33 -16.63
N ASN A 915 -59.38 19.45 -16.76
CA ASN A 915 -60.80 19.81 -16.66
C ASN A 915 -61.56 19.20 -15.47
N ILE A 916 -60.90 18.45 -14.57
CA ILE A 916 -61.56 17.74 -13.47
C ILE A 916 -60.77 17.94 -12.16
N ASP A 917 -61.41 18.57 -11.16
CA ASP A 917 -60.86 18.71 -9.82
C ASP A 917 -61.08 17.44 -8.98
N SER A 918 -60.01 16.91 -8.39
CA SER A 918 -60.03 15.70 -7.55
C SER A 918 -60.63 15.96 -6.17
N ILE A 919 -61.53 15.09 -5.71
CA ILE A 919 -62.10 15.13 -4.35
C ILE A 919 -61.16 14.39 -3.39
N GLU A 920 -60.58 15.11 -2.43
CA GLU A 920 -59.70 14.53 -1.39
C GLU A 920 -60.49 14.05 -0.17
N THR A 921 -60.25 12.80 0.25
CA THR A 921 -60.66 12.30 1.57
C THR A 921 -59.51 12.48 2.55
N GLY A 922 -59.72 13.26 3.61
CA GLY A 922 -58.73 13.48 4.67
C GLY A 922 -58.23 12.18 5.29
N LYS A 923 -56.90 12.04 5.43
CA LYS A 923 -56.23 10.93 6.13
C LYS A 923 -55.53 11.45 7.41
N PRO A 924 -55.42 10.61 8.45
CA PRO A 924 -54.95 11.05 9.76
C PRO A 924 -53.42 11.17 9.83
N LEU A 925 -52.98 12.15 10.64
CA LEU A 925 -51.62 12.29 11.17
C LEU A 925 -51.12 10.93 11.68
N VAL A 926 -49.95 10.46 11.22
CA VAL A 926 -48.94 9.61 11.93
C VAL A 926 -47.98 8.93 10.93
N LEU A 927 -48.24 8.96 9.61
CA LEU A 927 -47.32 8.37 8.64
C LEU A 927 -46.51 9.42 7.86
N GLU A 928 -45.62 10.15 8.54
CA GLU A 928 -44.74 11.13 7.85
C GLU A 928 -43.31 11.22 8.41
N MET A 929 -42.72 10.12 8.93
CA MET A 929 -41.35 10.21 9.49
C MET A 929 -40.28 9.22 9.01
N SER A 930 -40.51 8.37 8.00
CA SER A 930 -39.46 7.41 7.58
C SER A 930 -39.18 7.26 6.09
N THR A 931 -39.90 7.92 5.19
CA THR A 931 -39.75 7.64 3.75
C THR A 931 -38.80 8.56 2.98
N GLY A 932 -38.15 9.53 3.62
CA GLY A 932 -37.31 10.53 2.93
C GLY A 932 -35.81 10.54 3.26
N LEU A 933 -35.32 9.61 4.09
CA LEU A 933 -33.96 9.68 4.65
C LEU A 933 -32.87 9.11 3.73
N PHE A 934 -33.22 8.28 2.74
CA PHE A 934 -32.26 7.57 1.87
C PHE A 934 -32.45 7.86 0.37
N GLU A 935 -33.35 8.78 0.02
CA GLU A 935 -33.61 9.15 -1.37
C GLU A 935 -32.85 10.43 -1.72
N VAL A 936 -31.92 10.36 -2.68
CA VAL A 936 -30.96 11.45 -2.99
C VAL A 936 -31.67 12.73 -3.52
N SER A 937 -32.88 12.58 -4.04
CA SER A 937 -33.76 13.67 -4.48
C SER A 937 -34.51 14.36 -3.33
N SER A 938 -34.56 13.74 -2.15
CA SER A 938 -35.27 14.26 -0.97
C SER A 938 -34.66 15.57 -0.46
N PRO A 939 -35.48 16.59 -0.16
CA PRO A 939 -35.03 17.82 0.49
C PRO A 939 -34.36 17.53 1.85
N LEU A 940 -34.84 16.50 2.55
CA LEU A 940 -34.37 16.10 3.89
C LEU A 940 -32.95 15.52 3.83
N PHE A 941 -32.67 14.68 2.83
CA PHE A 941 -31.33 14.13 2.59
C PHE A 941 -30.32 15.23 2.23
N LYS A 942 -30.70 16.16 1.34
CA LYS A 942 -29.84 17.29 0.94
C LYS A 942 -29.50 18.20 2.11
N ASN A 943 -30.47 18.49 2.98
CA ASN A 943 -30.25 19.31 4.15
C ASN A 943 -29.31 18.64 5.16
N ILE A 944 -29.46 17.33 5.41
CA ILE A 944 -28.58 16.59 6.33
C ILE A 944 -27.13 16.58 5.82
N VAL A 945 -26.92 16.31 4.52
CA VAL A 945 -25.57 16.33 3.93
C VAL A 945 -24.94 17.72 4.03
N PHE A 946 -25.72 18.78 3.82
CA PHE A 946 -25.24 20.16 3.98
C PHE A 946 -24.83 20.48 5.42
N TYR A 947 -25.66 20.11 6.41
CA TYR A 947 -25.35 20.36 7.82
C TYR A 947 -24.15 19.53 8.32
N CYS A 948 -24.03 18.27 7.92
CA CYS A 948 -22.86 17.44 8.26
C CYS A 948 -21.57 17.99 7.63
N GLY A 949 -21.63 18.44 6.37
CA GLY A 949 -20.50 19.10 5.71
C GLY A 949 -20.09 20.41 6.41
N PHE A 950 -21.07 21.22 6.82
CA PHE A 950 -20.82 22.45 7.57
C PHE A 950 -20.18 22.18 8.94
N CYS A 951 -20.68 21.20 9.70
CA CYS A 951 -20.08 20.82 10.98
C CYS A 951 -18.64 20.33 10.84
N MET A 952 -18.33 19.58 9.77
CA MET A 952 -16.97 19.11 9.50
C MET A 952 -16.03 20.29 9.16
N ALA A 953 -16.48 21.26 8.36
CA ALA A 953 -15.70 22.46 8.06
C ALA A 953 -15.42 23.31 9.31
N VAL A 954 -16.41 23.45 10.20
CA VAL A 954 -16.24 24.14 11.49
C VAL A 954 -15.24 23.41 12.39
N ALA A 955 -15.29 22.09 12.47
CA ALA A 955 -14.34 21.31 13.26
C ALA A 955 -12.89 21.45 12.75
N VAL A 956 -12.69 21.46 11.43
CA VAL A 956 -11.38 21.70 10.81
C VAL A 956 -10.88 23.11 11.10
N ALA A 957 -11.74 24.13 10.99
CA ALA A 957 -11.38 25.50 11.31
C ALA A 957 -10.99 25.67 12.79
N LEU A 958 -11.73 25.06 13.71
CA LEU A 958 -11.41 25.06 15.13
C LEU A 958 -10.10 24.32 15.43
N GLY A 959 -9.81 23.22 14.73
CA GLY A 959 -8.55 22.50 14.83
C GLY A 959 -7.34 23.32 14.36
N LEU A 960 -7.48 24.05 13.24
CA LEU A 960 -6.44 24.95 12.74
C LEU A 960 -6.21 26.14 13.68
N ILE A 961 -7.28 26.71 14.24
CA ILE A 961 -7.18 27.78 15.25
C ILE A 961 -6.47 27.28 16.51
N TRP A 962 -6.76 26.05 16.95
CA TRP A 962 -6.10 25.44 18.10
C TRP A 962 -4.61 25.22 17.86
N GLU A 963 -4.21 24.72 16.69
CA GLU A 963 -2.80 24.52 16.32
C GLU A 963 -2.03 25.86 16.24
N ILE A 964 -2.66 26.93 15.72
CA ILE A 964 -2.08 28.27 15.69
C ILE A 964 -1.87 28.80 17.12
N LEU A 965 -2.87 28.67 18.00
CA LEU A 965 -2.77 29.10 19.40
C LEU A 965 -1.73 28.31 20.19
N TYR A 966 -1.58 27.02 19.91
CA TYR A 966 -0.56 26.16 20.50
C TYR A 966 0.85 26.63 20.13
N ARG A 967 1.09 26.94 18.85
CA ARG A 967 2.38 27.45 18.37
C ARG A 967 2.68 28.86 18.88
N CYS A 968 1.69 29.73 19.02
CA CYS A 968 1.87 31.06 19.62
C CYS A 968 2.24 30.99 21.12
N LYS A 969 1.74 29.99 21.87
CA LYS A 969 2.14 29.74 23.26
C LYS A 969 3.58 29.21 23.39
N GLY A 970 4.08 28.48 22.39
CA GLY A 970 5.46 28.02 22.33
C GLY A 970 6.48 29.17 22.18
N ASN A 971 6.16 30.18 21.37
CA ASN A 971 7.07 31.32 21.13
C ASN A 971 7.18 32.31 22.31
N ASN A 972 6.20 32.36 23.22
CA ASN A 972 6.30 33.20 24.42
C ASN A 972 7.19 32.60 25.51
N LYS A 973 7.65 31.35 25.36
CA LYS A 973 8.55 30.69 26.33
C LYS A 973 10.04 30.85 26.01
N ILE A 974 10.39 31.43 24.85
CA ILE A 974 11.79 31.66 24.42
C ILE A 974 12.23 33.13 24.68
N ARG A 975 11.36 33.98 25.23
CA ARG A 975 11.64 35.41 25.43
C ARG A 975 11.84 35.84 26.90
N ASN A 976 11.86 34.89 27.84
CA ASN A 976 12.02 35.17 29.27
C ASN A 976 13.22 34.48 29.96
N ASP A 977 14.09 33.80 29.21
CA ASP A 977 15.41 33.39 29.73
C ASP A 977 16.49 34.23 29.02
N GLY A 978 16.52 35.52 29.39
CA GLY A 978 17.60 36.46 29.15
C GLY A 978 18.05 37.05 30.48
#